data_AF-Q6BR00-F1
#
_entry.id   AF-Q6BR00-F1
#
_cell.length_a   1.000
_cell.length_b   1.000
_cell.length_c   1.000
_cell.angle_alpha   90.00
_cell.angle_beta   90.00
_cell.angle_gamma   90.00
#
_symmetry.space_group_name_H-M   'P 1'
#
loop_
_entity.id
_entity.type
_entity.pdbx_description
1 polymer ?
#
loop_
_entity_poly.entity_id
_entity_poly.type
_entity_poly.pdbx_seq_one_letter_code
_entity_poly.pdbx_strand_id
1 'polypeptide(L)'
;MVSFSKSVFDATPNNGSWDEYKFSPKQRTVYGKEIYNHEGTIHDVEKLLSDDTKESTILYQNSLVTIDFGLNTCGLVSIEFGDSTNDQELNLSYSESRLFIDKYTSDRSMDFFIEDGVHCISVKKGVFKTPWVKQRGAFRYLTLWTDKAGSIEIKNVNTHMTCMPSLKKDLSNYSGYFYSNDDFVNTIWYAGAYTIQLSTMPSNSGRRHDIVMDNKSWFNDAVASFGEEFLADGARRDRSIWSGDRSISVLTEFISFNSNSTINGSEWMLNEQLDNGQYPYACSPISTYGSDSYHLWTLVSLYQNYKLSGCSLEWVKNYWPAWKKAINFSWEKVDETGTLCVSEPLDWGRNPLKGHVLSVNCILYHVLMKGSELALSLNDNEIQVQYLDRAKSLKNSINEYLWNENEGLFRDYEGSEIHSQDGNTIAIWFDVASNDKKELISDNLTKRWTKFGAVAPESPGMISPFISSIELFAHTLAGHPDRSFELFKNMWGYIWNSPYSVQSSLIEGYYHDGSCKYPFTLYDPSYISHCHPWATGPTVFYSFYHVGLQFISPDHSQWNFIPKGVFSEGSLEFAQTGYTSKSVGFISAGWKKLTSNILELAIKAPKTSTGTIGVPNDKKLLKLELNGTEIDIYKYDKNEEHVLVPNIHEGNNTLIATYKD
;
A
#
# COMPACT_ATOMS: atom_id res chain seq x y z
N MET A 1 21.74 -25.13 13.81
CA MET A 1 21.22 -24.07 12.92
C MET A 1 20.87 -24.71 11.59
N VAL A 2 19.69 -24.40 11.05
CA VAL A 2 19.26 -24.81 9.70
C VAL A 2 20.07 -23.99 8.68
N SER A 3 20.52 -24.57 7.56
CA SER A 3 21.19 -23.79 6.49
C SER A 3 20.22 -22.76 5.91
N PHE A 4 20.72 -21.64 5.40
CA PHE A 4 19.84 -20.58 4.87
C PHE A 4 19.04 -21.04 3.65
N SER A 5 19.67 -21.77 2.72
CA SER A 5 18.94 -22.45 1.63
C SER A 5 17.77 -23.30 2.14
N LYS A 6 17.96 -24.05 3.23
CA LYS A 6 16.89 -24.84 3.83
C LYS A 6 15.78 -23.98 4.46
N SER A 7 16.08 -22.79 5.02
CA SER A 7 15.03 -21.88 5.49
C SER A 7 14.15 -21.39 4.33
N VAL A 8 14.74 -21.11 3.16
CA VAL A 8 14.00 -20.71 1.96
C VAL A 8 13.13 -21.85 1.41
N PHE A 9 13.66 -23.08 1.39
CA PHE A 9 12.97 -24.27 0.86
C PHE A 9 11.83 -24.76 1.74
N ASP A 10 12.02 -24.73 3.06
CA ASP A 10 11.02 -25.16 4.02
C ASP A 10 9.99 -24.06 4.32
N ALA A 11 10.22 -22.84 3.85
CA ALA A 11 9.31 -21.72 4.06
C ALA A 11 7.90 -21.99 3.55
N THR A 12 6.94 -21.45 4.30
CA THR A 12 5.53 -21.33 3.94
C THR A 12 5.00 -19.98 4.43
N PRO A 13 3.91 -19.42 3.90
CA PRO A 13 3.43 -18.13 4.38
C PRO A 13 3.14 -18.05 5.89
N ASN A 14 2.78 -19.18 6.53
CA ASN A 14 2.24 -19.24 7.89
C ASN A 14 2.98 -20.21 8.83
N ASN A 15 4.23 -20.52 8.51
CA ASN A 15 5.09 -21.29 9.40
C ASN A 15 6.55 -20.88 9.19
N GLY A 16 7.04 -20.01 10.08
CA GLY A 16 8.44 -19.61 10.14
C GLY A 16 8.70 -18.51 11.17
N SER A 17 9.95 -18.06 11.28
CA SER A 17 10.34 -17.00 12.21
C SER A 17 9.56 -15.70 12.00
N TRP A 18 9.11 -15.44 10.78
CA TRP A 18 8.34 -14.25 10.44
C TRP A 18 6.93 -14.19 11.04
N ASP A 19 6.40 -15.30 11.58
CA ASP A 19 5.06 -15.31 12.18
C ASP A 19 4.96 -14.37 13.41
N GLU A 20 6.08 -14.04 14.07
CA GLU A 20 6.11 -13.11 15.20
C GLU A 20 5.82 -11.65 14.81
N TYR A 21 5.99 -11.29 13.54
CA TYR A 21 5.78 -9.93 13.04
C TYR A 21 4.35 -9.69 12.52
N LYS A 22 3.50 -10.73 12.46
CA LYS A 22 2.11 -10.59 12.01
C LYS A 22 1.26 -9.86 13.05
N PHE A 23 0.78 -8.69 12.69
CA PHE A 23 -0.19 -7.93 13.50
C PHE A 23 -1.60 -8.53 13.49
N SER A 24 -1.93 -9.30 12.45
CA SER A 24 -3.27 -9.86 12.28
C SER A 24 -3.62 -10.91 13.33
N PRO A 25 -4.82 -10.83 13.94
CA PRO A 25 -5.25 -11.80 14.94
C PRO A 25 -5.64 -13.14 14.30
N LYS A 26 -5.51 -14.23 15.06
CA LYS A 26 -5.96 -15.58 14.65
C LYS A 26 -7.49 -15.77 14.64
N GLN A 27 -8.23 -14.72 14.98
CA GLN A 27 -9.69 -14.72 15.09
C GLN A 27 -10.23 -13.32 14.79
N ARG A 28 -11.51 -13.22 14.41
CA ARG A 28 -12.17 -11.93 14.12
C ARG A 28 -12.54 -11.11 15.34
N THR A 29 -12.85 -11.77 16.46
CA THR A 29 -13.25 -11.06 17.68
C THR A 29 -11.99 -10.68 18.47
N VAL A 30 -11.75 -9.39 18.66
CA VAL A 30 -10.64 -8.88 19.45
C VAL A 30 -11.13 -8.06 20.63
N TYR A 31 -10.32 -8.02 21.68
CA TYR A 31 -10.62 -7.37 22.97
C TYR A 31 -9.60 -6.26 23.22
N GLY A 32 -9.95 -5.35 24.13
CA GLY A 32 -9.01 -4.33 24.62
C GLY A 32 -7.75 -4.98 25.20
N LYS A 33 -6.63 -4.28 25.09
CA LYS A 33 -5.33 -4.70 25.63
C LYS A 33 -4.97 -3.96 26.91
N GLU A 34 -5.34 -2.69 26.99
CA GLU A 34 -5.09 -1.86 28.16
C GLU A 34 -6.18 -0.79 28.33
N ILE A 35 -6.33 -0.31 29.57
CA ILE A 35 -7.07 0.92 29.86
C ILE A 35 -6.12 2.09 29.66
N TYR A 36 -6.35 2.89 28.62
CA TYR A 36 -5.51 4.03 28.29
C TYR A 36 -5.71 5.19 29.29
N ASN A 37 -6.96 5.50 29.60
CA ASN A 37 -7.33 6.54 30.57
C ASN A 37 -8.73 6.25 31.13
N HIS A 38 -9.00 6.73 32.34
CA HIS A 38 -10.35 6.75 32.88
C HIS A 38 -10.58 7.92 33.84
N GLU A 39 -11.81 8.42 33.89
CA GLU A 39 -12.24 9.55 34.72
C GLU A 39 -13.54 9.20 35.45
N GLY A 40 -13.81 9.89 36.57
CA GLY A 40 -15.02 9.66 37.36
C GLY A 40 -14.94 8.43 38.26
N THR A 41 -16.11 7.95 38.72
CA THR A 41 -16.20 6.77 39.59
C THR A 41 -16.46 5.54 38.74
N ILE A 42 -15.51 4.60 38.73
CA ILE A 42 -15.62 3.35 37.99
C ILE A 42 -15.12 2.22 38.90
N HIS A 43 -15.91 1.16 39.03
CA HIS A 43 -15.49 -0.04 39.76
C HIS A 43 -14.97 -1.08 38.78
N ASP A 44 -13.84 -1.70 39.11
CA ASP A 44 -13.25 -2.84 38.39
C ASP A 44 -13.07 -2.58 36.87
N VAL A 45 -12.48 -1.42 36.52
CA VAL A 45 -12.29 -0.97 35.13
C VAL A 45 -11.53 -1.96 34.24
N GLU A 46 -10.58 -2.70 34.81
CA GLU A 46 -9.77 -3.70 34.09
C GLU A 46 -10.61 -4.89 33.57
N LYS A 47 -11.82 -5.11 34.09
CA LYS A 47 -12.71 -6.18 33.61
C LYS A 47 -13.21 -5.93 32.19
N LEU A 48 -13.15 -4.69 31.69
CA LEU A 48 -13.45 -4.38 30.29
C LEU A 48 -12.47 -5.04 29.29
N LEU A 49 -11.29 -5.45 29.75
CA LEU A 49 -10.26 -6.10 28.91
C LEU A 49 -10.42 -7.62 28.81
N SER A 50 -11.27 -8.22 29.64
CA SER A 50 -11.44 -9.67 29.75
C SER A 50 -12.52 -10.19 28.82
N ASP A 51 -12.38 -11.46 28.38
CA ASP A 51 -13.44 -12.23 27.74
C ASP A 51 -14.34 -12.97 28.76
N ASP A 52 -14.02 -12.91 30.07
CA ASP A 52 -14.85 -13.49 31.14
C ASP A 52 -16.00 -12.54 31.53
N THR A 53 -17.23 -13.00 31.30
CA THR A 53 -18.46 -12.23 31.58
C THR A 53 -19.01 -12.44 32.99
N LYS A 54 -18.30 -13.18 33.85
CA LYS A 54 -18.67 -13.38 35.27
C LYS A 54 -18.35 -12.18 36.15
N GLU A 55 -17.35 -11.41 35.76
CA GLU A 55 -16.97 -10.17 36.42
C GLU A 55 -17.46 -8.99 35.58
N SER A 56 -17.61 -7.82 36.19
CA SER A 56 -18.16 -6.66 35.51
C SER A 56 -17.54 -5.36 36.01
N THR A 57 -17.56 -4.38 35.13
CA THR A 57 -17.21 -3.00 35.42
C THR A 57 -18.49 -2.20 35.66
N ILE A 58 -18.50 -1.32 36.66
CA ILE A 58 -19.63 -0.42 36.92
C ILE A 58 -19.21 1.01 36.64
N LEU A 59 -19.84 1.64 35.65
CA LEU A 59 -19.68 3.07 35.35
C LEU A 59 -20.78 3.83 36.08
N TYR A 60 -20.40 4.86 36.83
CA TYR A 60 -21.34 5.79 37.47
C TYR A 60 -21.48 7.09 36.67
N GLN A 61 -22.28 8.03 37.20
CA GLN A 61 -22.45 9.36 36.63
C GLN A 61 -21.11 10.07 36.39
N ASN A 62 -20.98 10.74 35.23
CA ASN A 62 -19.81 11.51 34.81
C ASN A 62 -18.53 10.67 34.72
N SER A 63 -18.67 9.40 34.39
CA SER A 63 -17.54 8.48 34.20
C SER A 63 -17.18 8.32 32.74
N LEU A 64 -15.89 8.15 32.48
CA LEU A 64 -15.31 7.92 31.17
C LEU A 64 -14.21 6.87 31.27
N VAL A 65 -14.10 6.01 30.27
CA VAL A 65 -12.99 5.08 30.11
C VAL A 65 -12.60 4.97 28.64
N THR A 66 -11.31 5.06 28.35
CA THR A 66 -10.74 4.82 27.03
C THR A 66 -10.00 3.49 27.04
N ILE A 67 -10.44 2.57 26.19
CA ILE A 67 -9.84 1.26 25.95
C ILE A 67 -8.88 1.38 24.76
N ASP A 68 -7.65 0.93 24.92
CA ASP A 68 -6.69 0.76 23.82
C ASP A 68 -6.65 -0.73 23.40
N PHE A 69 -6.90 -1.00 22.12
CA PHE A 69 -6.81 -2.33 21.53
C PHE A 69 -5.37 -2.77 21.22
N GLY A 70 -4.38 -1.93 21.48
CA GLY A 70 -2.95 -2.12 21.26
C GLY A 70 -2.51 -1.94 19.80
N LEU A 71 -3.40 -2.27 18.86
CA LEU A 71 -3.22 -2.14 17.42
C LEU A 71 -4.48 -1.49 16.83
N ASN A 72 -4.36 -0.82 15.68
CA ASN A 72 -5.54 -0.47 14.89
C ASN A 72 -6.36 -1.74 14.59
N THR A 73 -7.65 -1.71 14.87
CA THR A 73 -8.66 -2.73 14.56
C THR A 73 -9.78 -2.11 13.75
N CYS A 74 -10.84 -2.84 13.43
CA CYS A 74 -12.01 -2.30 12.73
C CYS A 74 -13.29 -3.09 13.06
N GLY A 75 -14.42 -2.61 12.52
CA GLY A 75 -15.65 -3.38 12.40
C GLY A 75 -16.72 -3.06 13.46
N LEU A 76 -17.31 -4.11 14.02
CA LEU A 76 -18.52 -4.02 14.84
C LEU A 76 -18.20 -4.17 16.33
N VAL A 77 -18.28 -3.07 17.08
CA VAL A 77 -18.20 -3.13 18.54
C VAL A 77 -19.44 -3.81 19.12
N SER A 78 -19.23 -4.71 20.07
CA SER A 78 -20.26 -5.34 20.89
C SER A 78 -19.99 -5.06 22.36
N ILE A 79 -21.04 -4.75 23.11
CA ILE A 79 -20.99 -4.48 24.55
C ILE A 79 -22.03 -5.36 25.24
N GLU A 80 -21.61 -6.17 26.20
CA GLU A 80 -22.53 -6.93 27.05
C GLU A 80 -22.85 -6.13 28.32
N PHE A 81 -24.11 -5.76 28.47
CA PHE A 81 -24.61 -5.01 29.63
C PHE A 81 -25.24 -5.94 30.67
N GLY A 82 -24.91 -5.67 31.93
CA GLY A 82 -25.58 -6.24 33.09
C GLY A 82 -26.76 -5.40 33.56
N ASP A 83 -26.89 -5.25 34.87
CA ASP A 83 -27.91 -4.40 35.49
C ASP A 83 -27.55 -2.91 35.34
N SER A 84 -28.58 -2.06 35.24
CA SER A 84 -28.41 -0.61 35.17
C SER A 84 -29.58 0.09 35.83
N THR A 85 -29.38 1.34 36.22
CA THR A 85 -30.50 2.22 36.56
C THR A 85 -31.41 2.44 35.34
N ASN A 86 -32.67 2.81 35.54
CA ASN A 86 -33.58 2.98 34.41
C ASN A 86 -33.10 4.08 33.43
N ASP A 87 -33.35 3.85 32.15
CA ASP A 87 -33.11 4.77 31.03
C ASP A 87 -31.64 5.22 30.84
N GLN A 88 -30.63 4.41 31.18
CA GLN A 88 -29.23 4.81 30.96
C GLN A 88 -28.84 4.90 29.47
N GLU A 89 -27.86 5.76 29.18
CA GLU A 89 -27.25 5.91 27.86
C GLU A 89 -25.73 5.84 28.01
N LEU A 90 -25.09 5.23 27.01
CA LEU A 90 -23.64 5.16 26.88
C LEU A 90 -23.23 5.80 25.55
N ASN A 91 -22.21 6.65 25.58
CA ASN A 91 -21.65 7.28 24.39
C ASN A 91 -20.35 6.60 24.00
N LEU A 92 -20.18 6.34 22.71
CA LEU A 92 -18.98 5.74 22.12
C LEU A 92 -18.33 6.73 21.16
N SER A 93 -17.04 7.02 21.36
CA SER A 93 -16.18 7.71 20.39
C SER A 93 -14.94 6.89 20.06
N TYR A 94 -14.41 7.09 18.86
CA TYR A 94 -13.36 6.26 18.27
C TYR A 94 -12.19 7.13 17.81
N SER A 95 -10.96 6.65 17.96
CA SER A 95 -9.82 7.23 17.27
C SER A 95 -8.77 6.19 16.88
N GLU A 96 -8.08 6.42 15.77
CA GLU A 96 -6.87 5.68 15.40
C GLU A 96 -5.69 6.12 16.26
N SER A 97 -5.47 7.42 16.37
CA SER A 97 -4.34 7.99 17.12
C SER A 97 -4.75 8.45 18.51
N ARG A 98 -3.82 8.33 19.45
CA ARG A 98 -3.97 8.88 20.80
C ARG A 98 -4.10 10.41 20.82
N LEU A 99 -3.59 11.10 19.79
CA LEU A 99 -3.72 12.56 19.69
C LEU A 99 -5.17 13.01 19.48
N PHE A 100 -6.02 12.12 18.96
CA PHE A 100 -7.40 12.44 18.60
C PHE A 100 -8.41 11.71 19.49
N ILE A 101 -7.97 11.21 20.65
CA ILE A 101 -8.89 10.70 21.67
C ILE A 101 -9.68 11.89 22.21
N ASP A 102 -10.97 11.90 21.91
CA ASP A 102 -11.92 12.88 22.42
C ASP A 102 -13.22 12.17 22.79
N LYS A 103 -13.90 12.66 23.83
CA LYS A 103 -15.17 12.07 24.27
C LYS A 103 -16.38 12.62 23.53
N TYR A 104 -16.31 13.83 23.00
CA TYR A 104 -17.40 14.52 22.30
C TYR A 104 -17.39 14.27 20.79
N THR A 105 -16.29 13.81 20.22
CA THR A 105 -16.22 13.39 18.82
C THR A 105 -15.26 12.23 18.58
N SER A 106 -15.55 11.44 17.55
CA SER A 106 -14.59 10.52 16.93
C SER A 106 -13.70 11.28 15.94
N ASP A 107 -12.56 10.69 15.59
CA ASP A 107 -11.69 11.21 14.53
C ASP A 107 -12.40 11.22 13.17
N ARG A 108 -12.08 12.22 12.33
CA ARG A 108 -12.88 12.51 11.14
C ARG A 108 -12.69 11.47 10.04
N SER A 109 -13.77 11.23 9.31
CA SER A 109 -13.79 10.11 8.38
C SER A 109 -14.61 10.29 7.09
N MET A 110 -15.30 11.42 6.92
CA MET A 110 -16.04 11.80 5.71
C MET A 110 -15.29 12.83 4.87
N ASP A 111 -15.13 14.01 5.47
CA ASP A 111 -14.50 15.23 4.99
C ASP A 111 -14.01 15.92 6.27
N PHE A 112 -12.91 16.67 6.20
CA PHE A 112 -12.42 17.47 7.31
C PHE A 112 -13.40 18.56 7.77
N PHE A 113 -14.46 18.85 7.00
CA PHE A 113 -15.57 19.73 7.42
C PHE A 113 -16.70 19.04 8.20
N ILE A 114 -16.82 17.72 8.13
CA ILE A 114 -17.92 16.96 8.75
C ILE A 114 -17.46 16.32 10.05
N GLU A 115 -18.22 16.55 11.12
CA GLU A 115 -17.97 15.92 12.42
C GLU A 115 -18.65 14.55 12.49
N ASP A 116 -17.87 13.55 12.88
CA ASP A 116 -18.38 12.21 13.16
C ASP A 116 -19.21 12.17 14.44
N GLY A 117 -18.85 12.97 15.46
CA GLY A 117 -19.52 12.98 16.75
C GLY A 117 -19.40 11.65 17.50
N VAL A 118 -20.42 11.34 18.31
CA VAL A 118 -20.48 10.13 19.15
C VAL A 118 -21.61 9.20 18.73
N HIS A 119 -21.42 7.90 18.95
CA HIS A 119 -22.51 6.94 18.88
C HIS A 119 -23.15 6.77 20.26
N CYS A 120 -24.25 7.50 20.51
CA CYS A 120 -25.07 7.32 21.70
C CYS A 120 -25.94 6.06 21.57
N ILE A 121 -25.91 5.19 22.59
CA ILE A 121 -26.66 3.94 22.63
C ILE A 121 -27.46 3.85 23.93
N SER A 122 -28.71 3.40 23.84
CA SER A 122 -29.53 3.11 25.02
C SER A 122 -29.08 1.81 25.68
N VAL A 123 -28.84 1.84 26.99
CA VAL A 123 -28.40 0.68 27.76
C VAL A 123 -29.59 -0.23 28.05
N LYS A 124 -29.48 -1.49 27.64
CA LYS A 124 -30.43 -2.56 27.94
C LYS A 124 -29.65 -3.82 28.31
N LYS A 125 -30.08 -4.51 29.37
CA LYS A 125 -29.48 -5.77 29.80
C LYS A 125 -29.38 -6.75 28.64
N GLY A 126 -28.21 -7.35 28.46
CA GLY A 126 -27.87 -8.22 27.33
C GLY A 126 -26.82 -7.61 26.39
N VAL A 127 -26.67 -8.21 25.21
CA VAL A 127 -25.61 -7.81 24.27
C VAL A 127 -26.13 -6.74 23.30
N PHE A 128 -25.54 -5.56 23.36
CA PHE A 128 -25.61 -4.58 22.29
C PHE A 128 -24.61 -4.95 21.19
N LYS A 129 -25.04 -4.87 19.92
CA LYS A 129 -24.18 -4.99 18.75
C LYS A 129 -24.34 -3.73 17.91
N THR A 130 -23.22 -3.13 17.53
CA THR A 130 -23.21 -1.98 16.61
C THR A 130 -23.95 -2.34 15.32
N PRO A 131 -24.95 -1.55 14.88
CA PRO A 131 -25.60 -1.76 13.59
C PRO A 131 -24.59 -1.68 12.44
N TRP A 132 -24.80 -2.45 11.37
CA TRP A 132 -23.90 -2.48 10.21
C TRP A 132 -23.56 -1.08 9.67
N VAL A 133 -24.57 -0.22 9.52
CA VAL A 133 -24.45 1.17 9.06
C VAL A 133 -23.55 2.04 9.95
N LYS A 134 -23.42 1.71 11.24
CA LYS A 134 -22.55 2.40 12.20
C LYS A 134 -21.23 1.68 12.45
N GLN A 135 -20.88 0.64 11.69
CA GLN A 135 -19.58 -0.02 11.82
C GLN A 135 -18.45 1.01 11.76
N ARG A 136 -17.41 0.81 12.57
CA ARG A 136 -16.24 1.69 12.51
C ARG A 136 -15.24 1.12 11.51
N GLY A 137 -14.60 2.03 10.77
CA GLY A 137 -13.39 1.72 10.02
C GLY A 137 -12.22 1.43 10.94
N ALA A 138 -10.99 1.76 10.54
CA ALA A 138 -9.87 1.66 11.46
C ALA A 138 -10.08 2.53 12.71
N PHE A 139 -9.77 1.97 13.88
CA PHE A 139 -9.63 2.65 15.17
C PHE A 139 -8.74 1.80 16.08
N ARG A 140 -8.06 2.43 17.04
CA ARG A 140 -7.30 1.75 18.09
C ARG A 140 -7.87 2.03 19.47
N TYR A 141 -8.39 3.23 19.68
CA TYR A 141 -8.95 3.68 20.94
C TYR A 141 -10.47 3.75 20.85
N LEU A 142 -11.14 3.20 21.86
CA LEU A 142 -12.59 3.29 22.06
C LEU A 142 -12.85 3.96 23.39
N THR A 143 -13.48 5.13 23.38
CA THR A 143 -13.86 5.85 24.59
C THR A 143 -15.34 5.63 24.87
N LEU A 144 -15.64 5.12 26.07
CA LEU A 144 -16.98 4.92 26.61
C LEU A 144 -17.23 5.96 27.70
N TRP A 145 -18.34 6.68 27.65
CA TRP A 145 -18.65 7.64 28.70
C TRP A 145 -20.15 7.83 28.91
N THR A 146 -20.50 8.31 30.11
CA THR A 146 -21.87 8.65 30.49
C THR A 146 -21.86 9.84 31.48
N ASP A 147 -22.82 10.74 31.33
CA ASP A 147 -23.06 11.88 32.23
C ASP A 147 -24.39 11.75 33.01
N LYS A 148 -25.16 10.71 32.69
CA LYS A 148 -26.48 10.46 33.27
C LYS A 148 -26.34 9.97 34.70
N ALA A 149 -27.21 10.47 35.58
CA ALA A 149 -27.25 10.01 36.97
C ALA A 149 -27.65 8.52 37.03
N GLY A 150 -26.89 7.73 37.80
CA GLY A 150 -27.11 6.30 37.96
C GLY A 150 -25.86 5.47 37.76
N SER A 151 -26.04 4.21 37.34
CA SER A 151 -24.96 3.27 37.10
C SER A 151 -25.26 2.33 35.94
N ILE A 152 -24.21 1.95 35.21
CA ILE A 152 -24.22 0.99 34.10
C ILE A 152 -23.24 -0.14 34.42
N GLU A 153 -23.73 -1.38 34.49
CA GLU A 153 -22.87 -2.57 34.55
C GLU A 153 -22.48 -3.02 33.13
N ILE A 154 -21.18 -3.12 32.86
CA ILE A 154 -20.61 -3.62 31.60
C ILE A 154 -19.81 -4.89 31.91
N LYS A 155 -20.15 -5.99 31.25
CA LYS A 155 -19.52 -7.30 31.45
C LYS A 155 -18.42 -7.59 30.44
N ASN A 156 -18.57 -7.06 29.22
CA ASN A 156 -17.61 -7.33 28.16
C ASN A 156 -17.70 -6.24 27.07
N VAL A 157 -16.53 -5.91 26.50
CA VAL A 157 -16.40 -5.05 25.32
C VAL A 157 -15.48 -5.76 24.33
N ASN A 158 -15.95 -5.96 23.10
CA ASN A 158 -15.15 -6.55 22.03
C ASN A 158 -15.50 -5.92 20.68
N THR A 159 -14.64 -6.10 19.69
CA THR A 159 -14.97 -5.78 18.30
C THR A 159 -14.83 -7.00 17.40
N HIS A 160 -15.78 -7.15 16.49
CA HIS A 160 -15.71 -8.12 15.41
C HIS A 160 -15.13 -7.46 14.15
N MET A 161 -13.91 -7.84 13.79
CA MET A 161 -13.21 -7.35 12.61
C MET A 161 -13.91 -7.81 11.32
N THR A 162 -14.37 -6.83 10.55
CA THR A 162 -15.08 -7.05 9.28
C THR A 162 -14.15 -7.07 8.07
N CYS A 163 -12.90 -6.63 8.24
CA CYS A 163 -11.91 -6.59 7.17
C CYS A 163 -11.56 -7.98 6.63
N MET A 164 -11.10 -8.01 5.38
CA MET A 164 -10.72 -9.17 4.59
C MET A 164 -11.63 -10.40 4.80
N PRO A 165 -12.93 -10.32 4.41
CA PRO A 165 -13.86 -11.45 4.40
C PRO A 165 -13.32 -12.75 3.79
N SER A 166 -12.41 -12.65 2.80
CA SER A 166 -11.82 -13.79 2.12
C SER A 166 -11.04 -14.74 3.05
N LEU A 167 -10.41 -14.21 4.12
CA LEU A 167 -9.65 -15.01 5.10
C LEU A 167 -10.53 -15.79 6.10
N LYS A 168 -11.86 -15.62 6.05
CA LYS A 168 -12.81 -16.33 6.92
C LYS A 168 -12.47 -16.15 8.41
N LYS A 169 -12.09 -17.17 9.17
CA LYS A 169 -11.94 -17.04 10.64
C LYS A 169 -10.57 -16.53 11.09
N ASP A 170 -9.50 -16.98 10.44
CA ASP A 170 -8.11 -16.70 10.85
C ASP A 170 -7.54 -15.58 9.98
N LEU A 171 -7.45 -14.37 10.54
CA LEU A 171 -6.93 -13.21 9.81
C LEU A 171 -5.40 -13.25 9.68
N SER A 172 -4.70 -14.15 10.37
CA SER A 172 -3.25 -14.31 10.28
C SER A 172 -2.80 -15.22 9.12
N ASN A 173 -3.74 -15.81 8.39
CA ASN A 173 -3.49 -16.74 7.29
C ASN A 173 -3.10 -16.02 5.99
N TYR A 174 -1.89 -15.47 5.95
CA TYR A 174 -1.36 -14.72 4.81
C TYR A 174 -1.02 -15.68 3.65
N SER A 175 -0.91 -15.16 2.43
CA SER A 175 -0.47 -15.94 1.27
C SER A 175 0.99 -15.68 0.89
N GLY A 176 1.64 -14.71 1.53
CA GLY A 176 3.08 -14.47 1.44
C GLY A 176 3.74 -14.09 2.77
N TYR A 177 5.06 -13.90 2.71
CA TYR A 177 5.93 -13.62 3.84
C TYR A 177 7.19 -12.85 3.46
N PHE A 178 7.84 -12.28 4.46
CA PHE A 178 9.18 -11.70 4.38
C PHE A 178 9.93 -11.94 5.68
N TYR A 179 11.25 -12.12 5.59
CA TYR A 179 12.11 -12.20 6.75
C TYR A 179 13.55 -11.78 6.44
N SER A 180 14.14 -11.07 7.37
CA SER A 180 15.53 -10.59 7.32
C SER A 180 16.18 -10.58 8.70
N ASN A 181 17.46 -10.20 8.74
CA ASN A 181 18.20 -9.98 9.99
C ASN A 181 17.86 -8.66 10.69
N ASP A 182 16.99 -7.81 10.13
CA ASP A 182 16.63 -6.52 10.71
C ASP A 182 15.16 -6.54 11.15
N ASP A 183 14.96 -6.51 12.46
CA ASP A 183 13.64 -6.58 13.07
C ASP A 183 12.75 -5.41 12.64
N PHE A 184 13.32 -4.21 12.43
CA PHE A 184 12.55 -3.05 12.01
C PHE A 184 12.08 -3.19 10.55
N VAL A 185 12.93 -3.70 9.66
CA VAL A 185 12.52 -4.03 8.29
C VAL A 185 11.40 -5.06 8.29
N ASN A 186 11.54 -6.12 9.10
CA ASN A 186 10.50 -7.13 9.25
C ASN A 186 9.18 -6.48 9.74
N THR A 187 9.22 -5.70 10.83
CA THR A 187 8.06 -4.99 11.38
C THR A 187 7.35 -4.12 10.33
N ILE A 188 8.07 -3.29 9.58
CA ILE A 188 7.45 -2.39 8.60
C ILE A 188 6.86 -3.16 7.41
N TRP A 189 7.50 -4.24 6.96
CA TRP A 189 6.92 -5.09 5.91
C TRP A 189 5.54 -5.61 6.33
N TYR A 190 5.42 -6.10 7.57
CA TYR A 190 4.15 -6.60 8.10
C TYR A 190 3.16 -5.49 8.48
N ALA A 191 3.61 -4.28 8.82
CA ALA A 191 2.75 -3.12 9.00
C ALA A 191 2.11 -2.72 7.67
N GLY A 192 2.86 -2.84 6.57
CA GLY A 192 2.33 -2.66 5.22
C GLY A 192 1.26 -3.70 4.88
N ALA A 193 1.53 -4.98 5.13
CA ALA A 193 0.54 -6.04 4.95
C ALA A 193 -0.71 -5.85 5.83
N TYR A 194 -0.55 -5.44 7.09
CA TYR A 194 -1.68 -5.19 7.99
C TYR A 194 -2.50 -3.97 7.56
N THR A 195 -1.85 -2.95 7.00
CA THR A 195 -2.52 -1.80 6.38
C THR A 195 -3.41 -2.23 5.21
N ILE A 196 -2.91 -3.13 4.33
CA ILE A 196 -3.75 -3.72 3.28
C ILE A 196 -4.92 -4.47 3.89
N GLN A 197 -4.68 -5.33 4.88
CA GLN A 197 -5.74 -6.13 5.48
C GLN A 197 -6.87 -5.27 6.04
N LEU A 198 -6.55 -4.25 6.83
CA LEU A 198 -7.55 -3.35 7.41
C LEU A 198 -8.32 -2.56 6.34
N SER A 199 -7.66 -2.19 5.24
CA SER A 199 -8.27 -1.46 4.12
C SER A 199 -8.95 -2.37 3.07
N THR A 200 -8.81 -3.70 3.18
CA THR A 200 -9.64 -4.65 2.43
C THR A 200 -10.93 -4.87 3.21
N MET A 201 -12.06 -4.43 2.67
CA MET A 201 -13.33 -4.39 3.40
C MET A 201 -14.49 -5.00 2.59
N PRO A 202 -15.58 -5.40 3.26
CA PRO A 202 -16.77 -5.93 2.59
C PRO A 202 -17.33 -4.93 1.56
N SER A 203 -17.77 -5.42 0.40
CA SER A 203 -18.22 -4.57 -0.71
C SER A 203 -19.43 -3.68 -0.39
N ASN A 204 -20.18 -4.00 0.67
CA ASN A 204 -21.31 -3.21 1.18
C ASN A 204 -20.95 -2.40 2.45
N SER A 205 -19.67 -2.05 2.62
CA SER A 205 -19.17 -1.28 3.77
C SER A 205 -18.46 0.01 3.38
N GLY A 206 -18.64 0.46 2.13
CA GLY A 206 -18.14 1.76 1.69
C GLY A 206 -18.78 2.88 2.47
N ARG A 207 -18.14 4.05 2.44
CA ARG A 207 -18.67 5.23 3.11
C ARG A 207 -19.79 5.86 2.29
N ARG A 208 -20.94 6.20 2.89
CA ARG A 208 -21.94 7.01 2.19
C ARG A 208 -21.41 8.44 1.99
N HIS A 209 -21.48 8.95 0.76
CA HIS A 209 -21.13 10.33 0.42
C HIS A 209 -22.29 11.30 0.71
N ASP A 210 -21.96 12.52 1.11
CA ASP A 210 -22.81 13.52 1.78
C ASP A 210 -23.65 14.41 0.85
N ILE A 211 -23.51 14.30 -0.48
CA ILE A 211 -24.55 14.81 -1.42
C ILE A 211 -25.95 14.28 -1.04
N VAL A 212 -26.02 13.20 -0.24
CA VAL A 212 -27.25 12.46 0.09
C VAL A 212 -27.56 12.42 1.61
N MET A 213 -26.70 12.90 2.54
CA MET A 213 -26.90 12.72 4.00
C MET A 213 -26.57 13.95 4.85
N ASP A 214 -27.33 14.14 5.94
CA ASP A 214 -27.14 15.23 6.92
C ASP A 214 -25.67 15.36 7.37
N ASN A 215 -25.23 16.61 7.57
CA ASN A 215 -23.84 17.04 7.85
C ASN A 215 -23.21 16.52 9.17
N LYS A 216 -23.67 15.41 9.75
CA LYS A 216 -23.17 14.84 11.00
C LYS A 216 -23.16 13.31 10.96
N SER A 217 -22.11 12.72 11.52
CA SER A 217 -21.89 11.27 11.69
C SER A 217 -21.27 10.51 10.52
N TRP A 218 -20.76 9.31 10.81
CA TRP A 218 -20.34 8.30 9.84
C TRP A 218 -21.44 7.27 9.53
N PHE A 219 -21.56 6.90 8.25
CA PHE A 219 -22.39 5.78 7.78
C PHE A 219 -21.64 4.91 6.76
N ASN A 220 -21.33 3.67 7.16
CA ASN A 220 -20.44 2.75 6.45
C ASN A 220 -21.19 1.52 5.91
N ASP A 221 -22.20 1.75 5.07
CA ASP A 221 -23.01 0.70 4.43
C ASP A 221 -23.32 0.99 2.95
N ALA A 222 -22.54 1.87 2.32
CA ALA A 222 -22.62 2.05 0.88
C ALA A 222 -22.02 0.84 0.15
N VAL A 223 -22.57 0.53 -1.02
CA VAL A 223 -21.93 -0.42 -1.94
C VAL A 223 -20.80 0.32 -2.65
N ALA A 224 -19.59 -0.26 -2.63
CA ALA A 224 -18.37 0.37 -3.14
C ALA A 224 -17.54 -0.57 -4.03
N SER A 225 -18.07 -1.76 -4.37
CA SER A 225 -17.44 -2.71 -5.27
C SER A 225 -18.41 -3.84 -5.64
N PHE A 226 -18.06 -4.61 -6.67
CA PHE A 226 -18.59 -5.96 -6.88
C PHE A 226 -17.93 -6.98 -5.92
N GLY A 227 -18.42 -8.22 -5.91
CA GLY A 227 -17.82 -9.33 -5.14
C GLY A 227 -18.00 -9.25 -3.61
N GLU A 228 -17.23 -10.04 -2.86
CA GLU A 228 -17.33 -10.11 -1.39
C GLU A 228 -16.58 -9.00 -0.66
N GLU A 229 -15.51 -8.47 -1.27
CA GLU A 229 -14.61 -7.49 -0.68
C GLU A 229 -13.89 -6.63 -1.74
N PHE A 230 -13.34 -5.50 -1.31
CA PHE A 230 -12.52 -4.62 -2.13
C PHE A 230 -11.43 -3.95 -1.31
N LEU A 231 -10.35 -3.55 -1.99
CA LEU A 231 -9.26 -2.76 -1.41
C LEU A 231 -9.55 -1.26 -1.61
N ALA A 232 -9.73 -0.55 -0.50
CA ALA A 232 -9.96 0.89 -0.45
C ALA A 232 -8.65 1.69 -0.30
N ASP A 233 -8.75 3.02 -0.42
CA ASP A 233 -7.70 3.98 -0.06
C ASP A 233 -7.42 4.04 1.44
N GLY A 234 -8.41 3.80 2.29
CA GLY A 234 -8.27 3.95 3.72
C GLY A 234 -9.25 3.09 4.48
N ALA A 235 -8.85 2.62 5.66
CA ALA A 235 -9.72 1.80 6.50
C ALA A 235 -10.72 2.66 7.29
N ARG A 236 -10.33 3.88 7.71
CA ARG A 236 -11.19 4.80 8.48
C ARG A 236 -11.99 5.76 7.59
N ARG A 237 -11.28 6.64 6.88
CA ARG A 237 -11.85 7.69 6.03
C ARG A 237 -12.01 7.23 4.59
N ASP A 238 -12.90 7.88 3.85
CA ASP A 238 -13.32 7.63 2.45
C ASP A 238 -13.87 6.23 2.16
N ARG A 239 -13.13 5.17 2.48
CA ARG A 239 -13.51 3.77 2.29
C ARG A 239 -14.01 3.51 0.86
N SER A 240 -13.27 4.04 -0.11
CA SER A 240 -13.64 4.05 -1.52
C SER A 240 -12.47 3.59 -2.39
N ILE A 241 -12.76 3.29 -3.65
CA ILE A 241 -11.72 2.89 -4.60
C ILE A 241 -11.15 4.15 -5.25
N TRP A 242 -9.84 4.33 -5.07
CA TRP A 242 -9.05 5.41 -5.65
C TRP A 242 -7.93 4.82 -6.50
N SER A 243 -7.86 5.19 -7.78
CA SER A 243 -6.94 4.54 -8.73
C SER A 243 -5.46 4.87 -8.46
N GLY A 244 -5.15 6.08 -7.99
CA GLY A 244 -3.80 6.49 -7.60
C GLY A 244 -3.22 5.60 -6.50
N ASP A 245 -3.97 5.38 -5.42
CA ASP A 245 -3.61 4.53 -4.28
C ASP A 245 -3.28 3.08 -4.68
N ARG A 246 -3.96 2.60 -5.71
CA ARG A 246 -3.83 1.23 -6.22
C ARG A 246 -2.50 0.96 -6.90
N SER A 247 -1.80 2.00 -7.37
CA SER A 247 -0.49 1.86 -8.01
C SER A 247 0.54 1.13 -7.14
N ILE A 248 0.49 1.35 -5.83
CA ILE A 248 1.32 0.68 -4.81
C ILE A 248 0.55 -0.46 -4.14
N SER A 249 -0.68 -0.19 -3.70
CA SER A 249 -1.39 -1.11 -2.81
C SER A 249 -1.79 -2.43 -3.47
N VAL A 250 -2.01 -2.48 -4.78
CA VAL A 250 -2.25 -3.74 -5.51
C VAL A 250 -1.00 -4.64 -5.48
N LEU A 251 0.20 -4.06 -5.54
CA LEU A 251 1.45 -4.81 -5.44
C LEU A 251 1.59 -5.45 -4.05
N THR A 252 1.35 -4.65 -3.00
CA THR A 252 1.39 -5.11 -1.61
C THR A 252 0.32 -6.17 -1.33
N GLU A 253 -0.89 -5.99 -1.86
CA GLU A 253 -1.98 -6.96 -1.74
C GLU A 253 -1.61 -8.29 -2.38
N PHE A 254 -1.04 -8.27 -3.59
CA PHE A 254 -0.57 -9.47 -4.27
C PHE A 254 0.52 -10.21 -3.47
N ILE A 255 1.48 -9.46 -2.92
CA ILE A 255 2.58 -10.03 -2.11
C ILE A 255 2.05 -10.65 -0.81
N SER A 256 1.03 -10.06 -0.19
CA SER A 256 0.61 -10.42 1.18
C SER A 256 -0.55 -11.42 1.21
N PHE A 257 -1.53 -11.27 0.32
CA PHE A 257 -2.82 -11.97 0.38
C PHE A 257 -3.27 -12.55 -0.95
N ASN A 258 -3.06 -11.86 -2.08
CA ASN A 258 -3.50 -12.28 -3.41
C ASN A 258 -4.98 -12.72 -3.43
N SER A 259 -5.83 -11.92 -2.79
CA SER A 259 -7.28 -12.09 -2.73
C SER A 259 -7.93 -11.68 -4.07
N ASN A 260 -9.27 -11.62 -4.09
CA ASN A 260 -10.01 -11.04 -5.23
C ASN A 260 -10.35 -9.56 -5.01
N SER A 261 -9.93 -8.95 -3.90
CA SER A 261 -10.24 -7.55 -3.57
C SER A 261 -9.75 -6.55 -4.62
N THR A 262 -8.61 -6.83 -5.25
CA THR A 262 -8.07 -6.01 -6.34
C THR A 262 -8.90 -6.17 -7.61
N ILE A 263 -9.23 -7.40 -8.02
CA ILE A 263 -10.04 -7.65 -9.22
C ILE A 263 -11.42 -7.00 -9.08
N ASN A 264 -12.11 -7.26 -7.97
CA ASN A 264 -13.43 -6.71 -7.67
C ASN A 264 -13.44 -5.19 -7.78
N GLY A 265 -12.43 -4.55 -7.18
CA GLY A 265 -12.30 -3.10 -7.24
C GLY A 265 -12.01 -2.60 -8.66
N SER A 266 -11.16 -3.27 -9.43
CA SER A 266 -10.87 -2.87 -10.81
C SER A 266 -12.08 -3.02 -11.72
N GLU A 267 -12.86 -4.09 -11.60
CA GLU A 267 -14.12 -4.24 -12.35
C GLU A 267 -15.13 -3.14 -12.00
N TRP A 268 -15.19 -2.74 -10.72
CA TRP A 268 -16.00 -1.60 -10.29
C TRP A 268 -15.57 -0.30 -10.99
N MET A 269 -14.28 0.06 -10.94
CA MET A 269 -13.77 1.25 -11.63
C MET A 269 -14.05 1.21 -13.14
N LEU A 270 -13.83 0.05 -13.77
CA LEU A 270 -13.96 -0.11 -15.23
C LEU A 270 -15.41 0.01 -15.70
N ASN A 271 -16.37 -0.34 -14.85
CA ASN A 271 -17.81 -0.21 -15.13
C ASN A 271 -18.31 1.23 -15.00
N GLU A 272 -17.50 2.15 -14.47
CA GLU A 272 -17.81 3.58 -14.35
C GLU A 272 -17.17 4.42 -15.49
N GLN A 273 -16.81 3.82 -16.63
CA GLN A 273 -16.32 4.62 -17.76
C GLN A 273 -17.43 5.50 -18.35
N LEU A 274 -17.13 6.79 -18.56
CA LEU A 274 -18.03 7.70 -19.27
C LEU A 274 -18.07 7.49 -20.78
N ASP A 275 -19.06 8.09 -21.42
CA ASP A 275 -19.24 8.05 -22.88
C ASP A 275 -18.10 8.68 -23.67
N ASN A 276 -17.31 9.58 -23.06
CA ASN A 276 -16.10 10.14 -23.66
C ASN A 276 -14.83 9.30 -23.41
N GLY A 277 -14.92 8.21 -22.64
CA GLY A 277 -13.78 7.34 -22.29
C GLY A 277 -13.11 7.66 -20.94
N GLN A 278 -13.50 8.75 -20.28
CA GLN A 278 -12.96 9.15 -18.98
C GLN A 278 -13.34 8.13 -17.90
N TYR A 279 -12.41 7.89 -16.98
CA TYR A 279 -12.61 7.07 -15.77
C TYR A 279 -12.72 7.99 -14.55
N PRO A 280 -13.37 7.53 -13.46
CA PRO A 280 -13.51 8.33 -12.25
C PRO A 280 -12.16 8.67 -11.61
N TYR A 281 -12.11 9.83 -10.97
CA TYR A 281 -11.06 10.22 -10.02
C TYR A 281 -11.21 9.40 -8.73
N ALA A 282 -12.43 9.36 -8.20
CA ALA A 282 -12.84 8.52 -7.07
C ALA A 282 -14.10 7.76 -7.45
N CYS A 283 -14.11 6.45 -7.30
CA CYS A 283 -15.26 5.63 -7.68
C CYS A 283 -16.45 5.86 -6.75
N SER A 284 -17.63 5.41 -7.19
CA SER A 284 -18.79 5.30 -6.32
C SER A 284 -18.41 4.53 -5.04
N PRO A 285 -18.78 5.02 -3.85
CA PRO A 285 -19.85 6.00 -3.57
C PRO A 285 -19.48 7.49 -3.66
N ILE A 286 -18.21 7.86 -3.78
CA ILE A 286 -17.79 9.27 -3.94
C ILE A 286 -18.15 9.78 -5.34
N SER A 287 -17.98 8.93 -6.36
CA SER A 287 -18.48 9.13 -7.72
C SER A 287 -18.02 10.45 -8.37
N THR A 288 -16.73 10.78 -8.24
CA THR A 288 -16.15 12.04 -8.73
C THR A 288 -15.24 11.80 -9.92
N TYR A 289 -15.29 12.69 -10.92
CA TYR A 289 -14.43 12.74 -12.11
C TYR A 289 -13.62 14.04 -12.10
N GLY A 290 -12.76 14.27 -13.10
CA GLY A 290 -11.98 15.51 -13.15
C GLY A 290 -10.48 15.37 -12.95
N SER A 291 -9.92 14.16 -13.10
CA SER A 291 -8.48 13.91 -12.99
C SER A 291 -7.91 13.17 -14.19
N ASP A 292 -6.95 13.79 -14.88
CA ASP A 292 -6.20 13.14 -15.98
C ASP A 292 -5.23 12.08 -15.44
N SER A 293 -4.60 12.33 -14.29
CA SER A 293 -3.69 11.35 -13.65
C SER A 293 -4.43 10.11 -13.17
N TYR A 294 -5.54 10.24 -12.44
CA TYR A 294 -6.29 9.09 -11.91
C TYR A 294 -7.04 8.32 -13.00
N HIS A 295 -7.46 9.01 -14.07
CA HIS A 295 -7.93 8.35 -15.28
C HIS A 295 -6.86 7.38 -15.82
N LEU A 296 -5.61 7.82 -15.93
CA LEU A 296 -4.51 6.98 -16.41
C LEU A 296 -4.09 5.91 -15.38
N TRP A 297 -4.10 6.22 -14.08
CA TRP A 297 -3.86 5.22 -13.02
C TRP A 297 -4.87 4.06 -13.06
N THR A 298 -6.10 4.28 -13.54
CA THR A 298 -7.08 3.21 -13.76
C THR A 298 -6.57 2.18 -14.76
N LEU A 299 -5.93 2.62 -15.85
CA LEU A 299 -5.33 1.74 -16.84
C LEU A 299 -4.10 1.01 -16.28
N VAL A 300 -3.28 1.70 -15.47
CA VAL A 300 -2.17 1.04 -14.73
C VAL A 300 -2.72 -0.08 -13.85
N SER A 301 -3.79 0.18 -13.09
CA SER A 301 -4.41 -0.81 -12.21
C SER A 301 -5.01 -1.99 -12.98
N LEU A 302 -5.61 -1.77 -14.15
CA LEU A 302 -6.09 -2.85 -15.03
C LEU A 302 -4.92 -3.76 -15.44
N TYR A 303 -3.84 -3.19 -15.96
CA TYR A 303 -2.67 -3.98 -16.37
C TYR A 303 -2.05 -4.73 -15.19
N GLN A 304 -1.91 -4.09 -14.02
CA GLN A 304 -1.40 -4.75 -12.81
C GLN A 304 -2.25 -5.96 -12.39
N ASN A 305 -3.59 -5.86 -12.44
CA ASN A 305 -4.46 -6.99 -12.14
C ASN A 305 -4.33 -8.13 -13.16
N TYR A 306 -4.21 -7.81 -14.45
CA TYR A 306 -3.89 -8.80 -15.48
C TYR A 306 -2.55 -9.49 -15.19
N LYS A 307 -1.54 -8.70 -14.78
CA LYS A 307 -0.20 -9.20 -14.55
C LYS A 307 -0.07 -10.07 -13.30
N LEU A 308 -0.78 -9.74 -12.22
CA LEU A 308 -0.54 -10.27 -10.87
C LEU A 308 -1.71 -11.06 -10.30
N SER A 309 -2.95 -10.59 -10.47
CA SER A 309 -4.08 -11.06 -9.66
C SER A 309 -4.78 -12.30 -10.25
N GLY A 310 -4.28 -12.82 -11.38
CA GLY A 310 -4.78 -14.01 -12.05
C GLY A 310 -5.93 -13.77 -13.04
N CYS A 311 -6.14 -12.53 -13.50
CA CYS A 311 -7.09 -12.26 -14.58
C CYS A 311 -6.63 -12.92 -15.89
N SER A 312 -7.57 -13.49 -16.64
CA SER A 312 -7.27 -14.13 -17.92
C SER A 312 -7.12 -13.12 -19.05
N LEU A 313 -6.52 -13.55 -20.16
CA LEU A 313 -6.50 -12.75 -21.39
C LEU A 313 -7.94 -12.46 -21.91
N GLU A 314 -8.91 -13.34 -21.65
CA GLU A 314 -10.31 -13.08 -22.01
C GLU A 314 -10.92 -11.95 -21.17
N TRP A 315 -10.52 -11.82 -19.90
CA TRP A 315 -10.91 -10.68 -19.07
C TRP A 315 -10.40 -9.37 -19.67
N VAL A 316 -9.12 -9.32 -20.09
CA VAL A 316 -8.55 -8.14 -20.78
C VAL A 316 -9.31 -7.84 -22.06
N LYS A 317 -9.61 -8.86 -22.86
CA LYS A 317 -10.32 -8.73 -24.13
C LYS A 317 -11.71 -8.08 -23.96
N ASN A 318 -12.43 -8.39 -22.88
CA ASN A 318 -13.72 -7.78 -22.58
C ASN A 318 -13.60 -6.26 -22.34
N TYR A 319 -12.51 -5.82 -21.70
CA TYR A 319 -12.26 -4.40 -21.42
C TYR A 319 -11.41 -3.71 -22.49
N TRP A 320 -10.92 -4.42 -23.50
CA TRP A 320 -10.04 -3.86 -24.54
C TRP A 320 -10.68 -2.70 -25.32
N PRO A 321 -11.98 -2.73 -25.70
CA PRO A 321 -12.62 -1.56 -26.31
C PRO A 321 -12.62 -0.33 -25.38
N ALA A 322 -12.88 -0.53 -24.09
CA ALA A 322 -12.87 0.54 -23.08
C ALA A 322 -11.45 1.11 -22.86
N TRP A 323 -10.43 0.24 -22.84
CA TRP A 323 -9.02 0.64 -22.81
C TRP A 323 -8.68 1.58 -23.97
N LYS A 324 -9.03 1.20 -25.21
CA LYS A 324 -8.73 2.01 -26.40
C LYS A 324 -9.42 3.38 -26.34
N LYS A 325 -10.66 3.42 -25.85
CA LYS A 325 -11.42 4.64 -25.64
C LYS A 325 -10.77 5.56 -24.60
N ALA A 326 -10.29 5.00 -23.49
CA ALA A 326 -9.57 5.74 -22.46
C ALA A 326 -8.24 6.33 -22.97
N ILE A 327 -7.46 5.54 -23.73
CA ILE A 327 -6.24 6.06 -24.36
C ILE A 327 -6.57 7.20 -25.32
N ASN A 328 -7.66 7.11 -26.10
CA ASN A 328 -8.06 8.19 -26.99
C ASN A 328 -8.47 9.46 -26.23
N PHE A 329 -9.22 9.34 -25.13
CA PHE A 329 -9.56 10.48 -24.26
C PHE A 329 -8.32 11.28 -23.83
N SER A 330 -7.24 10.59 -23.45
CA SER A 330 -5.98 11.25 -23.08
C SER A 330 -5.20 11.73 -24.30
N TRP A 331 -5.15 10.93 -25.38
CA TRP A 331 -4.34 11.24 -26.56
C TRP A 331 -4.86 12.46 -27.34
N GLU A 332 -6.16 12.73 -27.32
CA GLU A 332 -6.75 13.94 -27.93
C GLU A 332 -6.27 15.25 -27.28
N LYS A 333 -5.66 15.16 -26.10
CA LYS A 333 -5.11 16.29 -25.34
C LYS A 333 -3.60 16.50 -25.58
N VAL A 334 -2.98 15.66 -26.40
CA VAL A 334 -1.59 15.84 -26.84
C VAL A 334 -1.57 16.88 -27.96
N ASP A 335 -0.92 18.01 -27.70
CA ASP A 335 -0.87 19.15 -28.62
C ASP A 335 0.48 19.23 -29.38
N GLU A 336 0.77 20.38 -29.98
CA GLU A 336 1.99 20.62 -30.76
C GLU A 336 3.30 20.45 -29.98
N THR A 337 3.27 20.45 -28.64
CA THR A 337 4.44 20.13 -27.80
C THR A 337 4.81 18.65 -27.88
N GLY A 338 3.89 17.80 -28.34
CA GLY A 338 4.00 16.34 -28.30
C GLY A 338 3.78 15.75 -26.89
N THR A 339 3.28 16.56 -25.95
CA THR A 339 2.89 16.14 -24.61
C THR A 339 1.42 16.46 -24.34
N LEU A 340 0.79 15.73 -23.42
CA LEU A 340 -0.57 15.95 -22.97
C LEU A 340 -0.64 17.26 -22.16
N CYS A 341 -1.54 18.16 -22.58
CA CYS A 341 -1.91 19.36 -21.84
C CYS A 341 -3.14 19.06 -20.96
N VAL A 342 -2.99 19.21 -19.65
CA VAL A 342 -4.01 18.81 -18.67
C VAL A 342 -5.28 19.64 -18.82
N SER A 343 -6.43 18.97 -18.90
CA SER A 343 -7.75 19.60 -18.85
C SER A 343 -8.54 19.21 -17.60
N GLU A 344 -8.16 18.10 -16.95
CA GLU A 344 -8.82 17.54 -15.78
C GLU A 344 -7.86 17.65 -14.58
N PRO A 345 -7.96 18.71 -13.76
CA PRO A 345 -6.85 19.19 -12.93
C PRO A 345 -6.74 18.53 -11.54
N LEU A 346 -7.67 17.67 -11.15
CA LEU A 346 -7.63 17.00 -9.84
C LEU A 346 -6.48 15.97 -9.82
N ASP A 347 -5.82 15.85 -8.67
CA ASP A 347 -4.74 14.88 -8.46
C ASP A 347 -4.69 14.47 -6.98
N TRP A 348 -3.66 13.71 -6.55
CA TRP A 348 -3.39 13.46 -5.13
C TRP A 348 -3.21 14.79 -4.36
N GLY A 349 -2.99 14.77 -3.04
CA GLY A 349 -2.97 15.93 -2.12
C GLY A 349 -1.96 17.07 -2.40
N ARG A 350 -1.83 17.54 -3.64
CA ARG A 350 -1.03 18.63 -4.19
C ARG A 350 -1.95 19.67 -4.83
N ASN A 351 -1.36 20.77 -5.29
CA ASN A 351 -2.11 21.82 -5.98
C ASN A 351 -2.70 21.33 -7.31
N PRO A 352 -3.87 21.84 -7.74
CA PRO A 352 -4.47 21.48 -9.02
C PRO A 352 -3.49 21.60 -10.20
N LEU A 353 -3.53 20.59 -11.05
CA LEU A 353 -2.65 20.45 -12.21
C LEU A 353 -2.99 21.47 -13.29
N LYS A 354 -1.97 21.87 -14.07
CA LYS A 354 -2.13 22.76 -15.23
C LYS A 354 -1.00 22.56 -16.24
N GLY A 355 -1.31 22.81 -17.51
CA GLY A 355 -0.34 22.70 -18.60
C GLY A 355 0.15 21.27 -18.81
N HIS A 356 1.37 21.11 -19.32
CA HIS A 356 1.96 19.82 -19.67
C HIS A 356 2.65 19.18 -18.47
N VAL A 357 1.86 18.59 -17.57
CA VAL A 357 2.36 18.05 -16.30
C VAL A 357 3.20 16.79 -16.52
N LEU A 358 4.38 16.75 -15.90
CA LEU A 358 5.35 15.66 -16.00
C LEU A 358 4.77 14.32 -15.57
N SER A 359 4.19 14.24 -14.37
CA SER A 359 3.65 12.99 -13.81
C SER A 359 2.58 12.38 -14.73
N VAL A 360 1.62 13.17 -15.19
CA VAL A 360 0.56 12.75 -16.12
C VAL A 360 1.14 12.19 -17.41
N ASN A 361 2.12 12.89 -18.00
CA ASN A 361 2.77 12.47 -19.24
C ASN A 361 3.61 11.19 -19.06
N CYS A 362 4.27 11.01 -17.93
CA CYS A 362 4.98 9.76 -17.62
C CYS A 362 4.01 8.58 -17.42
N ILE A 363 2.86 8.80 -16.77
CA ILE A 363 1.83 7.75 -16.64
C ILE A 363 1.24 7.43 -18.03
N LEU A 364 0.99 8.43 -18.88
CA LEU A 364 0.53 8.22 -20.26
C LEU A 364 1.52 7.36 -21.07
N TYR A 365 2.82 7.65 -20.98
CA TYR A 365 3.86 6.81 -21.58
C TYR A 365 3.78 5.36 -21.09
N HIS A 366 3.65 5.18 -19.78
CA HIS A 366 3.57 3.84 -19.19
C HIS A 366 2.36 3.06 -19.71
N VAL A 367 1.17 3.68 -19.72
CA VAL A 367 -0.04 2.99 -20.20
C VAL A 367 0.02 2.72 -21.71
N LEU A 368 0.68 3.55 -22.52
CA LEU A 368 0.90 3.24 -23.95
C LEU A 368 1.82 2.01 -24.10
N MET A 369 2.92 1.95 -23.33
CA MET A 369 3.82 0.80 -23.33
C MET A 369 3.10 -0.48 -22.89
N LYS A 370 2.38 -0.44 -21.76
CA LYS A 370 1.61 -1.59 -21.28
C LYS A 370 0.46 -1.95 -22.22
N GLY A 371 -0.20 -0.96 -22.81
CA GLY A 371 -1.23 -1.15 -23.82
C GLY A 371 -0.70 -1.85 -25.06
N SER A 372 0.55 -1.58 -25.47
CA SER A 372 1.18 -2.28 -26.59
C SER A 372 1.40 -3.78 -26.29
N GLU A 373 1.76 -4.13 -25.06
CA GLU A 373 1.89 -5.54 -24.63
C GLU A 373 0.53 -6.25 -24.64
N LEU A 374 -0.52 -5.57 -24.18
CA LEU A 374 -1.90 -6.09 -24.23
C LEU A 374 -2.37 -6.25 -25.68
N ALA A 375 -2.13 -5.27 -26.54
CA ALA A 375 -2.45 -5.31 -27.96
C ALA A 375 -1.79 -6.50 -28.65
N LEU A 376 -0.49 -6.73 -28.39
CA LEU A 376 0.24 -7.90 -28.89
C LEU A 376 -0.41 -9.21 -28.41
N SER A 377 -0.73 -9.30 -27.12
CA SER A 377 -1.37 -10.48 -26.54
C SER A 377 -2.75 -10.77 -27.15
N LEU A 378 -3.45 -9.71 -27.57
CA LEU A 378 -4.76 -9.78 -28.22
C LEU A 378 -4.70 -9.89 -29.75
N ASN A 379 -3.50 -9.94 -30.35
CA ASN A 379 -3.26 -9.89 -31.79
C ASN A 379 -3.81 -8.62 -32.50
N ASP A 380 -3.89 -7.49 -31.79
CA ASP A 380 -4.27 -6.16 -32.32
C ASP A 380 -3.01 -5.40 -32.76
N ASN A 381 -2.33 -5.93 -33.79
CA ASN A 381 -0.99 -5.47 -34.23
C ASN A 381 -0.97 -4.00 -34.69
N GLU A 382 -2.07 -3.48 -35.24
CA GLU A 382 -2.17 -2.08 -35.65
C GLU A 382 -2.11 -1.15 -34.43
N ILE A 383 -2.87 -1.47 -33.38
CA ILE A 383 -2.86 -0.71 -32.13
C ILE A 383 -1.52 -0.88 -31.40
N GLN A 384 -0.91 -2.06 -31.46
CA GLN A 384 0.44 -2.27 -30.91
C GLN A 384 1.44 -1.28 -31.51
N VAL A 385 1.53 -1.21 -32.85
CA VAL A 385 2.44 -0.28 -33.54
C VAL A 385 2.10 1.16 -33.21
N GLN A 386 0.82 1.53 -33.26
CA GLN A 386 0.37 2.88 -32.92
C GLN A 386 0.80 3.29 -31.51
N TYR A 387 0.59 2.42 -30.51
CA TYR A 387 0.95 2.74 -29.13
C TYR A 387 2.46 2.83 -28.91
N LEU A 388 3.25 1.99 -29.58
CA LEU A 388 4.72 2.09 -29.53
C LEU A 388 5.23 3.40 -30.16
N ASP A 389 4.69 3.80 -31.30
CA ASP A 389 5.08 5.05 -31.97
C ASP A 389 4.70 6.27 -31.11
N ARG A 390 3.49 6.27 -30.55
CA ARG A 390 3.01 7.29 -29.60
C ARG A 390 3.90 7.37 -28.36
N ALA A 391 4.20 6.24 -27.73
CA ALA A 391 5.06 6.17 -26.55
C ALA A 391 6.46 6.70 -26.84
N LYS A 392 7.04 6.31 -27.97
CA LYS A 392 8.36 6.80 -28.40
C LYS A 392 8.38 8.31 -28.59
N SER A 393 7.40 8.86 -29.32
CA SER A 393 7.28 10.31 -29.52
C SER A 393 7.11 11.06 -28.20
N LEU A 394 6.22 10.56 -27.34
CA LEU A 394 5.94 11.16 -26.03
C LEU A 394 7.17 11.16 -25.12
N LYS A 395 7.90 10.04 -25.03
CA LYS A 395 9.14 9.94 -24.24
C LYS A 395 10.19 10.96 -24.71
N ASN A 396 10.32 11.16 -26.02
CA ASN A 396 11.22 12.16 -26.59
C ASN A 396 10.79 13.58 -26.20
N SER A 397 9.51 13.92 -26.42
CA SER A 397 8.98 15.25 -26.07
C SER A 397 9.10 15.56 -24.59
N ILE A 398 8.81 14.62 -23.69
CA ILE A 398 9.02 14.81 -22.23
C ILE A 398 10.49 15.14 -21.94
N ASN A 399 11.42 14.37 -22.54
CA ASN A 399 12.85 14.53 -22.31
C ASN A 399 13.42 15.84 -22.83
N GLU A 400 12.85 16.40 -23.88
CA GLU A 400 13.28 17.66 -24.49
C GLU A 400 12.60 18.88 -23.86
N TYR A 401 11.30 18.79 -23.60
CA TYR A 401 10.48 19.94 -23.24
C TYR A 401 10.45 20.23 -21.75
N LEU A 402 10.47 19.20 -20.90
CA LEU A 402 10.33 19.36 -19.44
C LEU A 402 11.66 19.29 -18.69
N TRP A 403 12.74 18.86 -19.33
CA TRP A 403 14.03 18.72 -18.67
C TRP A 403 14.68 20.07 -18.36
N ASN A 404 15.16 20.26 -17.13
CA ASN A 404 15.93 21.43 -16.74
C ASN A 404 17.38 21.01 -16.45
N GLU A 405 18.27 21.25 -17.41
CA GLU A 405 19.69 20.91 -17.31
C GLU A 405 20.39 21.53 -16.11
N ASN A 406 20.01 22.76 -15.72
CA ASN A 406 20.68 23.46 -14.61
C ASN A 406 20.36 22.84 -13.24
N GLU A 407 19.17 22.27 -13.11
CA GLU A 407 18.68 21.67 -11.87
C GLU A 407 18.87 20.15 -11.84
N GLY A 408 19.25 19.54 -12.98
CA GLY A 408 19.36 18.09 -13.12
C GLY A 408 18.07 17.34 -12.77
N LEU A 409 16.93 17.98 -13.06
CA LEU A 409 15.59 17.50 -12.76
C LEU A 409 14.63 17.95 -13.86
N PHE A 410 13.51 17.25 -14.01
CA PHE A 410 12.39 17.72 -14.81
C PHE A 410 11.57 18.75 -14.04
N ARG A 411 11.08 19.77 -14.76
CA ARG A 411 10.05 20.70 -14.26
C ARG A 411 8.72 19.96 -14.11
N ASP A 412 7.91 20.40 -13.17
CA ASP A 412 6.58 19.84 -12.91
C ASP A 412 5.62 20.04 -14.10
N TYR A 413 5.71 21.19 -14.77
CA TYR A 413 5.10 21.50 -16.06
C TYR A 413 5.93 22.58 -16.77
N GLU A 414 5.60 22.89 -18.03
CA GLU A 414 6.26 23.96 -18.80
C GLU A 414 6.36 25.28 -18.00
N GLY A 415 7.58 25.84 -17.91
CA GLY A 415 7.80 27.13 -17.25
C GLY A 415 7.62 27.12 -15.72
N SER A 416 7.37 25.96 -15.12
CA SER A 416 7.31 25.82 -13.67
C SER A 416 8.68 25.97 -13.02
N GLU A 417 8.75 26.70 -11.91
CA GLU A 417 9.92 26.72 -11.01
C GLU A 417 9.96 25.52 -10.06
N ILE A 418 8.88 24.73 -10.02
CA ILE A 418 8.80 23.51 -9.22
C ILE A 418 9.33 22.34 -10.07
N HIS A 419 10.20 21.54 -9.48
CA HIS A 419 10.61 20.23 -10.00
C HIS A 419 10.02 19.17 -9.09
N SER A 420 8.86 18.64 -9.45
CA SER A 420 8.05 17.83 -8.56
C SER A 420 8.73 16.51 -8.17
N GLN A 421 8.51 16.06 -6.94
CA GLN A 421 8.96 14.76 -6.46
C GLN A 421 8.25 13.64 -7.22
N ASP A 422 6.92 13.74 -7.38
CA ASP A 422 6.11 12.75 -8.07
C ASP A 422 6.55 12.51 -9.52
N GLY A 423 6.62 13.55 -10.34
CA GLY A 423 6.94 13.42 -11.76
C GLY A 423 8.36 12.93 -11.98
N ASN A 424 9.33 13.38 -11.18
CA ASN A 424 10.73 12.94 -11.30
C ASN A 424 10.92 11.48 -10.86
N THR A 425 10.26 11.05 -9.78
CA THR A 425 10.32 9.65 -9.32
C THR A 425 9.59 8.71 -10.28
N ILE A 426 8.42 9.11 -10.78
CA ILE A 426 7.65 8.36 -11.80
C ILE A 426 8.44 8.28 -13.13
N ALA A 427 9.16 9.35 -13.52
CA ALA A 427 9.99 9.33 -14.72
C ALA A 427 11.10 8.26 -14.66
N ILE A 428 11.62 7.96 -13.47
CA ILE A 428 12.53 6.82 -13.28
C ILE A 428 11.75 5.50 -13.25
N TRP A 429 10.70 5.42 -12.42
CA TRP A 429 9.96 4.17 -12.19
C TRP A 429 9.36 3.59 -13.47
N PHE A 430 8.88 4.45 -14.36
CA PHE A 430 8.30 4.08 -15.65
C PHE A 430 9.28 4.15 -16.81
N ASP A 431 10.58 4.29 -16.55
CA ASP A 431 11.63 4.29 -17.58
C ASP A 431 11.41 5.37 -18.67
N VAL A 432 11.05 6.59 -18.25
CA VAL A 432 10.97 7.76 -19.14
C VAL A 432 12.31 8.51 -19.17
N ALA A 433 12.95 8.66 -18.01
CA ALA A 433 14.27 9.27 -17.91
C ALA A 433 15.35 8.39 -18.58
N SER A 434 16.29 9.00 -19.30
CA SER A 434 17.49 8.30 -19.77
C SER A 434 18.40 7.94 -18.59
N ASN A 435 19.32 6.97 -18.76
CA ASN A 435 20.20 6.53 -17.67
C ASN A 435 21.01 7.68 -17.04
N ASP A 436 21.58 8.57 -17.85
CA ASP A 436 22.32 9.75 -17.34
C ASP A 436 21.42 10.68 -16.50
N LYS A 437 20.14 10.82 -16.88
CA LYS A 437 19.17 11.62 -16.13
C LYS A 437 18.70 10.92 -14.85
N LYS A 438 18.57 9.58 -14.86
CA LYS A 438 18.20 8.80 -13.65
C LYS A 438 19.21 9.05 -12.53
N GLU A 439 20.50 9.08 -12.85
CA GLU A 439 21.56 9.41 -11.89
C GLU A 439 21.35 10.79 -11.28
N LEU A 440 21.21 11.82 -12.13
CA LEU A 440 21.04 13.21 -11.70
C LEU A 440 19.77 13.41 -10.87
N ILE A 441 18.66 12.83 -11.29
CA ILE A 441 17.38 12.89 -10.57
C ILE A 441 17.55 12.24 -9.19
N SER A 442 18.12 11.05 -9.15
CA SER A 442 18.37 10.31 -7.90
C SER A 442 19.23 11.13 -6.94
N ASP A 443 20.30 11.77 -7.40
CA ASP A 443 21.15 12.63 -6.55
C ASP A 443 20.38 13.87 -6.06
N ASN A 444 19.70 14.58 -6.96
CA ASN A 444 19.02 15.83 -6.64
C ASN A 444 17.81 15.67 -5.73
N LEU A 445 17.09 14.54 -5.78
CA LEU A 445 15.98 14.25 -4.85
C LEU A 445 16.46 14.17 -3.40
N THR A 446 17.65 13.59 -3.14
CA THR A 446 18.19 13.45 -1.77
C THR A 446 18.36 14.79 -1.05
N LYS A 447 18.58 15.88 -1.82
CA LYS A 447 18.78 17.24 -1.28
C LYS A 447 17.55 17.79 -0.54
N ARG A 448 16.39 17.14 -0.70
CA ARG A 448 15.10 17.54 -0.09
C ARG A 448 14.75 16.70 1.13
N TRP A 449 15.61 15.76 1.50
CA TRP A 449 15.37 14.92 2.66
C TRP A 449 15.53 15.70 3.94
N THR A 450 14.60 15.47 4.85
CA THR A 450 14.68 15.88 6.25
C THR A 450 14.81 14.64 7.12
N LYS A 451 15.04 14.84 8.42
CA LYS A 451 14.95 13.74 9.41
C LYS A 451 13.56 13.08 9.47
N PHE A 452 12.56 13.64 8.79
CA PHE A 452 11.19 13.14 8.75
C PHE A 452 10.83 12.49 7.40
N GLY A 453 11.70 12.55 6.39
CA GLY A 453 11.43 12.02 5.04
C GLY A 453 11.59 13.06 3.93
N ALA A 454 11.18 12.68 2.73
CA ALA A 454 11.31 13.47 1.51
C ALA A 454 10.16 14.49 1.35
N VAL A 455 10.50 15.77 1.24
CA VAL A 455 9.52 16.86 1.10
C VAL A 455 9.13 17.04 -0.36
N ALA A 456 7.82 17.03 -0.64
CA ALA A 456 7.26 17.24 -1.96
C ALA A 456 7.11 18.74 -2.26
N PRO A 457 7.86 19.34 -3.21
CA PRO A 457 7.72 20.77 -3.51
C PRO A 457 6.38 21.11 -4.22
N GLU A 458 5.75 20.15 -4.89
CA GLU A 458 4.45 20.29 -5.55
C GLU A 458 3.26 20.37 -4.57
N SER A 459 3.46 19.91 -3.33
CA SER A 459 2.53 20.06 -2.22
C SER A 459 3.25 20.71 -1.05
N PRO A 460 3.30 22.06 -0.99
CA PRO A 460 4.27 22.80 -0.17
C PRO A 460 4.40 22.31 1.29
N GLY A 461 5.54 21.68 1.58
CA GLY A 461 5.89 21.19 2.91
C GLY A 461 5.27 19.84 3.31
N MET A 462 4.49 19.20 2.44
CA MET A 462 3.97 17.86 2.67
C MET A 462 5.06 16.80 2.47
N ILE A 463 5.03 15.78 3.32
CA ILE A 463 5.76 14.53 3.13
C ILE A 463 4.71 13.45 2.84
N SER A 464 4.82 12.82 1.67
CA SER A 464 3.85 11.86 1.16
C SER A 464 4.45 10.45 1.08
N PRO A 465 4.00 9.51 1.93
CA PRO A 465 4.32 8.09 1.81
C PRO A 465 3.96 7.49 0.45
N PHE A 466 2.96 8.02 -0.23
CA PHE A 466 2.65 7.62 -1.60
C PHE A 466 3.84 7.88 -2.53
N ILE A 467 4.27 9.13 -2.65
CA ILE A 467 5.35 9.50 -3.57
C ILE A 467 6.71 8.98 -3.09
N SER A 468 6.94 8.98 -1.78
CA SER A 468 8.19 8.48 -1.22
C SER A 468 8.33 6.95 -1.39
N SER A 469 7.21 6.21 -1.50
CA SER A 469 7.25 4.80 -1.91
C SER A 469 7.82 4.64 -3.32
N ILE A 470 7.43 5.52 -4.24
CA ILE A 470 7.94 5.53 -5.62
C ILE A 470 9.42 5.98 -5.62
N GLU A 471 9.79 6.94 -4.76
CA GLU A 471 11.17 7.38 -4.60
C GLU A 471 12.11 6.25 -4.13
N LEU A 472 11.66 5.39 -3.20
CA LEU A 472 12.40 4.17 -2.83
C LEU A 472 12.74 3.34 -4.07
N PHE A 473 11.75 3.10 -4.94
CA PHE A 473 11.96 2.30 -6.15
C PHE A 473 12.88 3.03 -7.13
N ALA A 474 12.68 4.34 -7.29
CA ALA A 474 13.42 5.18 -8.22
C ALA A 474 14.92 5.19 -7.90
N HIS A 475 15.32 5.36 -6.63
CA HIS A 475 16.73 5.32 -6.25
C HIS A 475 17.39 3.98 -6.59
N THR A 476 16.72 2.87 -6.29
CA THR A 476 17.24 1.53 -6.64
C THR A 476 17.29 1.32 -8.15
N LEU A 477 16.30 1.78 -8.90
CA LEU A 477 16.28 1.71 -10.37
C LEU A 477 17.29 2.64 -11.05
N ALA A 478 17.79 3.64 -10.33
CA ALA A 478 18.89 4.51 -10.75
C ALA A 478 20.27 3.95 -10.33
N GLY A 479 20.35 2.75 -9.74
CA GLY A 479 21.61 2.15 -9.31
C GLY A 479 22.08 2.56 -7.91
N HIS A 480 21.25 3.25 -7.12
CA HIS A 480 21.56 3.72 -5.76
C HIS A 480 20.62 3.13 -4.69
N PRO A 481 20.63 1.81 -4.48
CA PRO A 481 19.78 1.19 -3.45
C PRO A 481 20.15 1.61 -2.02
N ASP A 482 21.37 2.10 -1.77
CA ASP A 482 21.79 2.75 -0.51
C ASP A 482 20.90 3.94 -0.16
N ARG A 483 20.59 4.80 -1.15
CA ARG A 483 19.65 5.93 -0.99
C ARG A 483 18.25 5.43 -0.63
N SER A 484 17.79 4.31 -1.21
CA SER A 484 16.52 3.69 -0.82
C SER A 484 16.53 3.24 0.65
N PHE A 485 17.61 2.61 1.13
CA PHE A 485 17.70 2.19 2.53
C PHE A 485 17.73 3.38 3.50
N GLU A 486 18.41 4.46 3.14
CA GLU A 486 18.45 5.69 3.93
C GLU A 486 17.08 6.34 4.02
N LEU A 487 16.39 6.55 2.88
CA LEU A 487 15.05 7.12 2.86
C LEU A 487 14.06 6.24 3.64
N PHE A 488 14.16 4.91 3.51
CA PHE A 488 13.36 3.97 4.29
C PHE A 488 13.52 4.22 5.80
N LYS A 489 14.77 4.29 6.28
CA LYS A 489 15.07 4.54 7.69
C LYS A 489 14.61 5.91 8.16
N ASN A 490 14.83 6.96 7.37
CA ASN A 490 14.43 8.32 7.73
C ASN A 490 12.90 8.46 7.82
N MET A 491 12.21 8.00 6.79
CA MET A 491 10.78 8.23 6.64
C MET A 491 9.93 7.21 7.40
N TRP A 492 10.09 5.92 7.15
CA TRP A 492 9.29 4.91 7.85
C TRP A 492 9.73 4.74 9.30
N GLY A 493 11.02 5.01 9.60
CA GLY A 493 11.49 5.16 10.98
C GLY A 493 10.77 6.30 11.70
N TYR A 494 10.54 7.44 11.02
CA TYR A 494 9.74 8.51 11.60
C TYR A 494 8.26 8.14 11.74
N ILE A 495 7.62 7.63 10.67
CA ILE A 495 6.21 7.20 10.69
C ILE A 495 5.95 6.30 11.90
N TRP A 496 6.80 5.28 12.09
CA TRP A 496 6.66 4.31 13.17
C TRP A 496 6.81 4.92 14.57
N ASN A 497 7.72 5.88 14.75
CA ASN A 497 8.08 6.46 16.04
C ASN A 497 7.44 7.83 16.31
N SER A 498 6.65 8.36 15.38
CA SER A 498 5.99 9.66 15.52
C SER A 498 5.08 9.70 16.76
N PRO A 499 4.89 10.87 17.41
CA PRO A 499 4.07 10.97 18.62
C PRO A 499 2.62 10.51 18.44
N TYR A 500 2.14 10.50 17.20
CA TYR A 500 0.80 10.10 16.77
C TYR A 500 0.74 8.72 16.11
N SER A 501 1.85 8.00 16.00
CA SER A 501 1.92 6.66 15.43
C SER A 501 0.95 5.71 16.13
N VAL A 502 0.33 4.84 15.32
CA VAL A 502 -0.51 3.73 15.80
C VAL A 502 0.28 2.43 15.97
N GLN A 503 1.52 2.38 15.49
CA GLN A 503 2.44 1.23 15.59
C GLN A 503 1.81 -0.11 15.17
N SER A 504 1.03 -0.08 14.08
CA SER A 504 0.38 -1.27 13.52
C SER A 504 0.12 -1.14 12.03
N SER A 505 -0.32 0.05 11.59
CA SER A 505 -0.59 0.41 10.19
C SER A 505 0.10 1.71 9.82
N LEU A 506 0.15 2.02 8.53
CA LEU A 506 0.93 3.12 7.97
C LEU A 506 0.05 4.33 7.63
N ILE A 507 0.59 5.52 7.93
CA ILE A 507 -0.11 6.80 7.81
C ILE A 507 -0.17 7.29 6.36
N GLU A 508 -1.21 8.07 6.06
CA GLU A 508 -1.48 8.68 4.77
C GLU A 508 -0.44 9.74 4.36
N GLY A 509 -0.02 10.59 5.29
CA GLY A 509 0.95 11.65 5.05
C GLY A 509 1.04 12.60 6.24
N TYR A 510 1.98 13.55 6.19
CA TYR A 510 2.26 14.50 7.28
C TYR A 510 3.10 15.68 6.78
N TYR A 511 3.57 16.53 7.68
CA TYR A 511 4.26 17.78 7.33
C TYR A 511 5.79 17.70 7.54
N HIS A 512 6.53 18.58 6.86
CA HIS A 512 8.00 18.62 6.86
C HIS A 512 8.64 18.92 8.23
N ASP A 513 7.86 19.37 9.21
CA ASP A 513 8.30 19.56 10.60
C ASP A 513 7.96 18.35 11.50
N GLY A 514 7.41 17.29 10.90
CA GLY A 514 6.95 16.09 11.57
C GLY A 514 5.55 16.20 12.16
N SER A 515 4.85 17.34 12.09
CA SER A 515 3.49 17.41 12.63
C SER A 515 2.50 16.55 11.80
N CYS A 516 1.53 15.94 12.49
CA CYS A 516 0.39 15.27 11.84
C CYS A 516 -0.51 16.35 11.24
N LYS A 517 -0.21 16.76 10.01
CA LYS A 517 -0.86 17.90 9.36
C LYS A 517 -0.68 17.82 7.84
N TYR A 518 -1.69 18.30 7.12
CA TYR A 518 -1.57 18.70 5.72
C TYR A 518 -1.48 20.21 5.53
N PRO A 519 -0.88 20.67 4.41
CA PRO A 519 -0.72 22.10 4.12
C PRO A 519 -2.03 22.84 3.81
N PHE A 520 -3.20 22.18 3.80
CA PHE A 520 -4.47 22.84 3.48
C PHE A 520 -4.97 23.72 4.63
N THR A 521 -5.43 24.93 4.30
CA THR A 521 -5.70 26.02 5.26
C THR A 521 -6.80 25.71 6.30
N LEU A 522 -7.79 24.89 5.92
CA LEU A 522 -8.94 24.52 6.78
C LEU A 522 -8.87 23.07 7.25
N TYR A 523 -7.69 22.45 7.17
CA TYR A 523 -7.53 21.03 7.41
C TYR A 523 -7.58 20.67 8.89
N ASP A 524 -8.33 19.62 9.23
CA ASP A 524 -8.33 19.00 10.55
C ASP A 524 -7.35 17.79 10.55
N PRO A 525 -6.28 17.81 11.36
CA PRO A 525 -5.35 16.69 11.53
C PRO A 525 -5.99 15.33 11.81
N SER A 526 -7.13 15.30 12.49
CA SER A 526 -7.85 14.05 12.79
C SER A 526 -8.42 13.37 11.55
N TYR A 527 -8.45 14.07 10.41
CA TYR A 527 -8.82 13.51 9.12
C TYR A 527 -7.71 12.68 8.47
N ILE A 528 -6.43 12.83 8.85
CA ILE A 528 -5.34 12.04 8.28
C ILE A 528 -5.54 10.57 8.63
N SER A 529 -5.58 9.70 7.63
CA SER A 529 -5.72 8.26 7.86
C SER A 529 -4.42 7.70 8.45
N HIS A 530 -4.51 6.93 9.54
CA HIS A 530 -3.36 6.16 10.06
C HIS A 530 -3.32 4.72 9.51
N CYS A 531 -4.14 4.45 8.50
CA CYS A 531 -4.20 3.17 7.80
C CYS A 531 -4.48 3.40 6.31
N HIS A 532 -3.43 3.76 5.56
CA HIS A 532 -3.51 4.15 4.15
C HIS A 532 -2.60 3.27 3.26
N PRO A 533 -3.16 2.40 2.40
CA PRO A 533 -2.41 1.44 1.59
C PRO A 533 -1.35 2.03 0.65
N TRP A 534 -1.46 3.29 0.24
CA TRP A 534 -0.42 3.92 -0.59
C TRP A 534 0.93 4.08 0.13
N ALA A 535 0.96 3.91 1.46
CA ALA A 535 2.16 4.04 2.29
C ALA A 535 2.96 2.74 2.39
N THR A 536 2.48 1.69 1.74
CA THR A 536 3.01 0.31 1.85
C THR A 536 4.19 0.01 0.92
N GLY A 537 4.80 1.04 0.34
CA GLY A 537 5.99 0.92 -0.52
C GLY A 537 7.11 0.03 0.02
N PRO A 538 7.46 0.04 1.33
CA PRO A 538 8.52 -0.82 1.84
C PRO A 538 8.25 -2.31 1.65
N THR A 539 6.99 -2.75 1.76
CA THR A 539 6.61 -4.14 1.52
C THR A 539 6.95 -4.54 0.08
N VAL A 540 6.66 -3.67 -0.88
CA VAL A 540 7.01 -3.85 -2.30
C VAL A 540 8.52 -3.75 -2.50
N PHE A 541 9.17 -2.73 -1.94
CA PHE A 541 10.60 -2.48 -2.07
C PHE A 541 11.43 -3.70 -1.67
N TYR A 542 11.19 -4.20 -0.47
CA TYR A 542 11.97 -5.31 0.08
C TYR A 542 11.71 -6.63 -0.65
N SER A 543 10.48 -6.89 -1.11
CA SER A 543 10.14 -8.11 -1.83
C SER A 543 10.59 -8.08 -3.30
N PHE A 544 10.22 -7.03 -4.05
CA PHE A 544 10.40 -6.96 -5.50
C PHE A 544 11.75 -6.40 -5.94
N TYR A 545 12.41 -5.59 -5.12
CA TYR A 545 13.69 -4.96 -5.49
C TYR A 545 14.85 -5.52 -4.67
N HIS A 546 14.77 -5.49 -3.34
CA HIS A 546 15.91 -5.89 -2.51
C HIS A 546 16.14 -7.41 -2.50
N VAL A 547 15.10 -8.21 -2.25
CA VAL A 547 15.15 -9.66 -2.53
C VAL A 547 15.11 -9.89 -4.03
N GLY A 548 14.33 -9.09 -4.77
CA GLY A 548 14.33 -9.13 -6.22
C GLY A 548 13.46 -10.23 -6.82
N LEU A 549 12.46 -10.73 -6.08
CA LEU A 549 11.59 -11.81 -6.52
C LEU A 549 10.35 -11.22 -7.23
N GLN A 550 10.10 -11.59 -8.49
CA GLN A 550 8.95 -11.12 -9.26
C GLN A 550 8.49 -12.16 -10.29
N PHE A 551 7.18 -12.28 -10.53
CA PHE A 551 6.68 -12.96 -11.73
C PHE A 551 6.69 -11.99 -12.92
N ILE A 552 7.15 -12.48 -14.07
CA ILE A 552 7.32 -11.66 -15.28
C ILE A 552 6.38 -12.03 -16.41
N SER A 553 5.58 -13.08 -16.27
CA SER A 553 4.51 -13.45 -17.21
C SER A 553 3.15 -13.46 -16.49
N PRO A 554 2.03 -13.09 -17.15
CA PRO A 554 0.71 -13.05 -16.51
C PRO A 554 0.20 -14.40 -15.98
N ASP A 555 0.66 -15.51 -16.57
CA ASP A 555 0.37 -16.88 -16.10
C ASP A 555 1.29 -17.33 -14.96
N HIS A 556 2.25 -16.49 -14.55
CA HIS A 556 3.25 -16.75 -13.53
C HIS A 556 4.16 -17.97 -13.83
N SER A 557 4.22 -18.43 -15.08
CA SER A 557 5.15 -19.49 -15.51
C SER A 557 6.60 -19.01 -15.60
N GLN A 558 6.81 -17.69 -15.67
CA GLN A 558 8.13 -17.08 -15.69
C GLN A 558 8.36 -16.14 -14.50
N TRP A 559 9.54 -16.22 -13.90
CA TRP A 559 9.93 -15.39 -12.77
C TRP A 559 11.38 -14.91 -12.86
N ASN A 560 11.67 -13.83 -12.14
CA ASN A 560 13.01 -13.31 -11.90
C ASN A 560 13.30 -13.32 -10.40
N PHE A 561 14.53 -13.68 -10.04
CA PHE A 561 15.12 -13.51 -8.72
C PHE A 561 16.43 -12.73 -8.88
N ILE A 562 16.35 -11.39 -8.84
CA ILE A 562 17.45 -10.47 -9.15
C ILE A 562 17.62 -9.47 -7.98
N PRO A 563 18.35 -9.83 -6.92
CA PRO A 563 18.56 -8.98 -5.75
C PRO A 563 19.25 -7.66 -6.08
N LYS A 564 18.78 -6.55 -5.51
CA LYS A 564 19.39 -5.22 -5.67
C LYS A 564 20.01 -4.73 -4.36
N GLY A 565 21.21 -4.17 -4.46
CA GLY A 565 21.91 -3.55 -3.33
C GLY A 565 22.41 -4.52 -2.26
N VAL A 566 22.77 -5.75 -2.62
CA VAL A 566 23.27 -6.77 -1.66
C VAL A 566 24.55 -6.30 -0.96
N PHE A 567 25.42 -5.58 -1.67
CA PHE A 567 26.70 -5.08 -1.11
C PHE A 567 26.71 -3.58 -0.85
N SER A 568 25.59 -2.89 -1.04
CA SER A 568 25.47 -1.45 -0.80
C SER A 568 25.49 -1.11 0.69
N GLU A 569 25.85 0.14 1.01
CA GLU A 569 25.78 0.64 2.38
C GLU A 569 24.34 0.57 2.91
N GLY A 570 24.17 0.20 4.19
CA GLY A 570 22.85 0.05 4.80
C GLY A 570 22.09 -1.23 4.43
N SER A 571 22.66 -2.08 3.57
CA SER A 571 22.08 -3.36 3.15
C SER A 571 21.99 -4.40 4.28
N LEU A 572 21.06 -5.35 4.12
CA LEU A 572 20.85 -6.47 5.03
C LEU A 572 21.95 -7.54 4.91
N GLU A 573 22.07 -8.39 5.92
CA GLU A 573 22.97 -9.56 5.90
C GLU A 573 22.29 -10.79 5.30
N PHE A 574 20.97 -10.90 5.46
CA PHE A 574 20.14 -11.81 4.69
C PHE A 574 18.73 -11.24 4.53
N ALA A 575 18.06 -11.63 3.45
CA ALA A 575 16.65 -11.39 3.25
C ALA A 575 16.04 -12.53 2.44
N GLN A 576 14.79 -12.90 2.77
CA GLN A 576 13.99 -13.86 2.03
C GLN A 576 12.53 -13.39 1.96
N THR A 577 11.86 -13.69 0.86
CA THR A 577 10.45 -13.41 0.64
C THR A 577 9.81 -14.54 -0.16
N GLY A 578 8.49 -14.67 -0.06
CA GLY A 578 7.75 -15.57 -0.90
C GLY A 578 6.26 -15.30 -0.83
N TYR A 579 5.54 -15.68 -1.88
CA TYR A 579 4.12 -15.43 -2.01
C TYR A 579 3.47 -16.44 -2.95
N THR A 580 2.15 -16.58 -2.85
CA THR A 580 1.40 -17.64 -3.53
C THR A 580 0.75 -17.13 -4.81
N SER A 581 1.13 -17.71 -5.95
CA SER A 581 0.43 -17.53 -7.22
C SER A 581 -0.82 -18.41 -7.27
N LYS A 582 -1.94 -17.86 -7.76
CA LYS A 582 -3.17 -18.63 -8.05
C LYS A 582 -2.94 -19.68 -9.15
N SER A 583 -1.96 -19.46 -10.03
CA SER A 583 -1.70 -20.30 -11.21
C SER A 583 -0.66 -21.39 -10.97
N VAL A 584 0.49 -21.03 -10.37
CA VAL A 584 1.64 -21.95 -10.23
C VAL A 584 1.93 -22.36 -8.78
N GLY A 585 1.26 -21.73 -7.81
CA GLY A 585 1.47 -21.99 -6.39
C GLY A 585 2.56 -21.13 -5.75
N PHE A 586 3.11 -21.61 -4.64
CA PHE A 586 4.00 -20.83 -3.78
C PHE A 586 5.44 -20.76 -4.31
N ILE A 587 5.96 -19.54 -4.42
CA ILE A 587 7.37 -19.24 -4.71
C ILE A 587 8.03 -18.65 -3.47
N SER A 588 9.30 -18.99 -3.23
CA SER A 588 10.07 -18.46 -2.10
C SER A 588 11.53 -18.32 -2.52
N ALA A 589 12.14 -17.16 -2.28
CA ALA A 589 13.53 -16.90 -2.63
C ALA A 589 14.20 -16.01 -1.59
N GLY A 590 15.53 -16.08 -1.52
CA GLY A 590 16.30 -15.24 -0.64
C GLY A 590 17.79 -15.38 -0.85
N TRP A 591 18.54 -14.46 -0.27
CA TRP A 591 19.99 -14.46 -0.30
C TRP A 591 20.57 -14.20 1.09
N LYS A 592 21.81 -14.66 1.32
CA LYS A 592 22.57 -14.48 2.56
C LYS A 592 24.05 -14.31 2.29
N LYS A 593 24.67 -13.30 2.91
CA LYS A 593 26.13 -13.16 2.99
C LYS A 593 26.65 -14.22 3.96
N LEU A 594 27.30 -15.26 3.45
CA LEU A 594 27.96 -16.28 4.28
C LEU A 594 29.28 -15.76 4.86
N THR A 595 29.98 -14.95 4.06
CA THR A 595 31.16 -14.18 4.44
C THR A 595 31.14 -12.85 3.67
N SER A 596 32.17 -12.01 3.81
CA SER A 596 32.35 -10.80 2.98
C SER A 596 32.40 -11.07 1.47
N ASN A 597 32.66 -12.32 1.09
CA ASN A 597 33.04 -12.77 -0.24
C ASN A 597 32.22 -13.93 -0.77
N ILE A 598 31.35 -14.52 0.04
CA ILE A 598 30.52 -15.65 -0.35
C ILE A 598 29.07 -15.26 -0.14
N LEU A 599 28.30 -15.27 -1.23
CA LEU A 599 26.87 -15.04 -1.24
C LEU A 599 26.16 -16.34 -1.59
N GLU A 600 25.23 -16.78 -0.74
CA GLU A 600 24.29 -17.86 -1.03
C GLU A 600 22.98 -17.25 -1.51
N LEU A 601 22.51 -17.66 -2.69
CA LEU A 601 21.17 -17.39 -3.21
C LEU A 601 20.40 -18.70 -3.22
N ALA A 602 19.15 -18.69 -2.78
CA ALA A 602 18.29 -19.87 -2.76
C ALA A 602 16.89 -19.52 -3.27
N ILE A 603 16.28 -20.46 -3.99
CA ILE A 603 14.92 -20.34 -4.49
C ILE A 603 14.21 -21.70 -4.49
N LYS A 604 12.97 -21.70 -4.00
CA LYS A 604 11.96 -22.73 -4.17
C LYS A 604 11.04 -22.28 -5.31
N ALA A 605 11.35 -22.73 -6.52
CA ALA A 605 10.59 -22.39 -7.71
C ALA A 605 9.34 -23.28 -7.81
N PRO A 606 8.15 -22.71 -8.09
CA PRO A 606 6.91 -23.47 -8.26
C PRO A 606 6.98 -24.46 -9.42
N LYS A 607 6.10 -25.46 -9.42
CA LYS A 607 6.00 -26.41 -10.53
C LYS A 607 5.63 -25.70 -11.83
N THR A 608 6.07 -26.25 -12.95
CA THR A 608 5.85 -25.77 -14.32
C THR A 608 6.33 -24.33 -14.57
N SER A 609 7.24 -23.83 -13.72
CA SER A 609 7.83 -22.51 -13.87
C SER A 609 9.31 -22.58 -14.24
N THR A 610 9.81 -21.51 -14.86
CA THR A 610 11.22 -21.30 -15.17
C THR A 610 11.59 -19.85 -14.92
N GLY A 611 12.86 -19.58 -14.62
CA GLY A 611 13.26 -18.22 -14.36
C GLY A 611 14.75 -17.95 -14.48
N THR A 612 15.09 -16.73 -14.08
CA THR A 612 16.46 -16.21 -14.09
C THR A 612 16.87 -15.80 -12.69
N ILE A 613 18.04 -16.25 -12.26
CA ILE A 613 18.71 -15.73 -11.06
C ILE A 613 19.74 -14.69 -11.48
N GLY A 614 19.61 -13.48 -10.97
CA GLY A 614 20.61 -12.42 -11.14
C GLY A 614 21.62 -12.45 -10.01
N VAL A 615 22.88 -12.72 -10.32
CA VAL A 615 23.96 -12.69 -9.34
C VAL A 615 24.58 -11.29 -9.32
N PRO A 616 24.60 -10.59 -8.16
CA PRO A 616 25.19 -9.26 -8.07
C PRO A 616 26.62 -9.21 -8.62
N ASN A 617 26.93 -8.15 -9.37
CA ASN A 617 28.23 -7.94 -10.02
C ASN A 617 28.95 -6.69 -9.48
N ASP A 618 28.52 -6.16 -8.34
CA ASP A 618 29.14 -5.00 -7.66
C ASP A 618 30.59 -5.31 -7.21
N LYS A 619 30.87 -6.60 -6.96
CA LYS A 619 32.21 -7.11 -6.66
C LYS A 619 32.68 -8.01 -7.79
N LYS A 620 34.01 -8.13 -7.95
CA LYS A 620 34.59 -9.04 -8.95
C LYS A 620 34.23 -10.49 -8.62
N LEU A 621 33.32 -11.06 -9.40
CA LEU A 621 32.92 -12.45 -9.33
C LEU A 621 34.06 -13.37 -9.81
N LEU A 622 34.37 -14.40 -9.02
CA LEU A 622 35.42 -15.38 -9.32
C LEU A 622 34.86 -16.75 -9.69
N LYS A 623 33.78 -17.17 -9.01
CA LYS A 623 33.22 -18.52 -9.13
C LYS A 623 31.71 -18.48 -8.92
N LEU A 624 30.99 -19.29 -9.70
CA LEU A 624 29.57 -19.62 -9.48
C LEU A 624 29.39 -21.12 -9.36
N GLU A 625 28.60 -21.55 -8.40
CA GLU A 625 28.16 -22.94 -8.27
C GLU A 625 26.64 -22.99 -8.23
N LEU A 626 26.03 -23.69 -9.18
CA LEU A 626 24.60 -23.99 -9.19
C LEU A 626 24.39 -25.42 -8.71
N ASN A 627 23.64 -25.59 -7.61
CA ASN A 627 23.35 -26.89 -7.01
C ASN A 627 24.62 -27.73 -6.75
N GLY A 628 25.71 -27.07 -6.32
CA GLY A 628 27.01 -27.68 -6.06
C GLY A 628 27.85 -28.00 -7.29
N THR A 629 27.40 -27.62 -8.49
CA THR A 629 28.15 -27.76 -9.74
C THR A 629 28.66 -26.40 -10.19
N GLU A 630 29.96 -26.28 -10.40
CA GLU A 630 30.57 -25.05 -10.92
C GLU A 630 30.07 -24.75 -12.35
N ILE A 631 29.67 -23.51 -12.59
CA ILE A 631 29.20 -23.02 -13.89
C ILE A 631 30.12 -21.93 -14.42
N ASP A 632 30.29 -21.89 -15.74
CA ASP A 632 31.19 -20.96 -16.41
C ASP A 632 30.57 -19.56 -16.51
N ILE A 633 31.08 -18.63 -15.70
CA ILE A 633 30.61 -17.24 -15.63
C ILE A 633 30.63 -16.51 -16.97
N TYR A 634 31.51 -16.90 -17.90
CA TYR A 634 31.68 -16.22 -19.19
C TYR A 634 30.66 -16.63 -20.24
N LYS A 635 29.81 -17.63 -19.94
CA LYS A 635 28.73 -18.08 -20.84
C LYS A 635 27.41 -17.33 -20.62
N TYR A 636 27.34 -16.47 -19.62
CA TYR A 636 26.11 -15.83 -19.19
C TYR A 636 26.07 -14.36 -19.57
N ASP A 637 24.86 -13.87 -19.88
CA ASP A 637 24.62 -12.46 -20.12
C ASP A 637 24.95 -11.65 -18.87
N LYS A 638 25.63 -10.54 -19.09
CA LYS A 638 26.08 -9.64 -18.03
C LYS A 638 25.56 -8.24 -18.33
N ASN A 639 24.80 -7.67 -17.40
CA ASN A 639 24.52 -6.24 -17.38
C ASN A 639 25.43 -5.54 -16.35
N GLU A 640 25.26 -4.25 -16.17
CA GLU A 640 26.12 -3.45 -15.28
C GLU A 640 26.08 -3.98 -13.83
N GLU A 641 24.92 -4.45 -13.38
CA GLU A 641 24.66 -4.81 -11.98
C GLU A 641 24.68 -6.33 -11.71
N HIS A 642 24.48 -7.18 -12.72
CA HIS A 642 24.27 -8.63 -12.53
C HIS A 642 24.88 -9.49 -13.63
N VAL A 643 25.29 -10.70 -13.24
CA VAL A 643 25.42 -11.85 -14.14
C VAL A 643 24.11 -12.64 -14.10
N LEU A 644 23.47 -12.83 -15.25
CA LEU A 644 22.14 -13.46 -15.35
C LEU A 644 22.27 -14.94 -15.65
N VAL A 645 21.79 -15.79 -14.74
CA VAL A 645 21.76 -17.24 -14.90
C VAL A 645 20.33 -17.68 -15.27
N PRO A 646 20.02 -17.88 -16.57
CA PRO A 646 18.67 -18.21 -17.03
C PRO A 646 18.39 -19.72 -16.91
N ASN A 647 17.17 -20.11 -17.29
CA ASN A 647 16.72 -21.52 -17.38
C ASN A 647 16.78 -22.27 -16.04
N ILE A 648 16.52 -21.57 -14.95
CA ILE A 648 16.38 -22.20 -13.63
C ILE A 648 14.98 -22.79 -13.55
N HIS A 649 14.90 -24.11 -13.52
CA HIS A 649 13.65 -24.85 -13.51
C HIS A 649 13.04 -24.97 -12.10
N GLU A 650 11.79 -25.47 -12.05
CA GLU A 650 11.06 -25.79 -10.83
C GLU A 650 11.87 -26.54 -9.76
N GLY A 651 11.48 -26.38 -8.50
CA GLY A 651 12.11 -27.05 -7.36
C GLY A 651 13.10 -26.18 -6.61
N ASN A 652 13.91 -26.83 -5.77
CA ASN A 652 14.85 -26.17 -4.88
C ASN A 652 16.18 -25.97 -5.60
N ASN A 653 16.59 -24.72 -5.78
CA ASN A 653 17.85 -24.35 -6.40
C ASN A 653 18.67 -23.48 -5.45
N THR A 654 19.98 -23.76 -5.38
CA THR A 654 20.96 -22.96 -4.64
C THR A 654 22.04 -22.50 -5.60
N LEU A 655 22.39 -21.22 -5.52
CA LEU A 655 23.53 -20.65 -6.22
C LEU A 655 24.50 -20.05 -5.20
N ILE A 656 25.76 -20.47 -5.26
CA ILE A 656 26.84 -19.90 -4.44
C ILE A 656 27.72 -19.04 -5.34
N ALA A 657 27.85 -17.76 -4.99
CA ALA A 657 28.72 -16.81 -5.66
C ALA A 657 29.92 -16.49 -4.77
N THR A 658 31.12 -16.69 -5.32
CA THR A 658 32.38 -16.33 -4.66
C THR A 658 32.99 -15.12 -5.35
N TYR A 659 33.28 -14.09 -4.56
CA TYR A 659 33.87 -12.83 -5.00
C TYR A 659 35.33 -12.74 -4.57
N LYS A 660 36.07 -11.88 -5.26
CA LYS A 660 37.42 -11.48 -4.84
C LYS A 660 37.34 -10.62 -3.58
N ASP A 661 38.30 -10.83 -2.67
CA ASP A 661 38.47 -10.02 -1.44
C ASP A 661 38.70 -8.55 -1.76
#